data_AF-A0A0M2URA1-F1
#
_entry.id   AF-A0A0M2URA1-F1
#
_cell.length_a   1.000
_cell.length_b   1.000
_cell.length_c   1.000
_cell.angle_alpha   90.00
_cell.angle_beta   90.00
_cell.angle_gamma   90.00
#
_symmetry.space_group_name_H-M   'P 1'
#
loop_
_entity.id
_entity.type
_entity.pdbx_description
1 polymer ?
#
loop_
_entity_poly.entity_id
_entity_poly.type
_entity_poly.pdbx_seq_one_letter_code
_entity_poly.pdbx_strand_id
1 'polypeptide(L)'
;MVAKRVAFGMVIMASFFLQVCRVDAEIPCLSERDGVVHLEMEARPVALELRPGVFFDAWGYCRKGENPTVPGPTIKVREGTKVRVYFTNKLSVPASLHPHGVKYTAANDGAHIAGNPTSTVEPGQSMTYVWDTIGTPGTWFYHTHALEMGGDEGLSRGLWGALIIEPKEGDPSPPDKEFVVFMHSYRVNGVEYEAFNDKSGDIEFMNGDRSAFPGLVWRVTAGEKVRFHVVNTSEEMHTFHTHGHRWVDKASGALIDNVSLAPFTSHIADFTAGEGVGPGNWAFHCHFHDHMVNGMFGIFVVEKKEENPRMSSDVKSAPTLNAPPGSYEYPDASLKKMYEDFVGLAQGDGPWGEFYKPIPFYMYFNPARHYIPPDSVTYKELLSKYRPEQCVECHEESTPGIVAQWKISNHANPKKNREVSAETQEIEELIGKELNNWEPGTMNGVYCSYCHGDNHEKLFMPTVDNACGVCHPQQAKEFAKGRDHGRPSHPQNWEATVSVPWYVENYRRGERYSMIGCDQCHQNMSSCDDCHGKHLFSVAEARRPEVCSGCHMGPDHPDWESYQHSRWGIIYQISGEKWNWDKKLSEVIPGVDYPAPTCQYCHMYVGDGRWEMNVETKGIWRMGVIPPKEVEFKSGIKDFPYGITIPPMDKKLEIYSPESKAKRRSWVEMCTKCHSNRFASMWLDSLDQYMFESWRRIDDAQLMVEELFAKDMITPSPEQRSPFPLSDLIVQLLSPKELGPEVYSLFKKTSGHLPVIGPVLGAYAIFGQNDGNPSGVEQEYVEMWFWNHLQGYKGTAHAQQDISWWWGTAKTMGNLTRIQDEAVKLRRLKKLEETATK
;
A
#
# COMPACT_ATOMS: atom_id res chain seq x y z
N MET A 1 -41.76 25.85 -8.51
CA MET A 1 -41.21 26.43 -7.26
C MET A 1 -40.77 25.37 -6.23
N VAL A 2 -40.60 24.10 -6.63
CA VAL A 2 -40.11 22.99 -5.77
C VAL A 2 -38.77 22.43 -6.29
N ALA A 3 -38.31 22.87 -7.45
CA ALA A 3 -37.07 22.42 -8.12
C ALA A 3 -35.79 23.21 -7.74
N LYS A 4 -35.80 23.96 -6.63
CA LYS A 4 -34.60 24.66 -6.08
C LYS A 4 -34.12 24.09 -4.73
N ARG A 5 -34.67 22.96 -4.27
CA ARG A 5 -34.31 22.35 -2.97
C ARG A 5 -33.65 20.98 -3.03
N VAL A 6 -33.42 20.41 -4.22
CA VAL A 6 -32.74 19.10 -4.36
C VAL A 6 -31.29 19.23 -4.86
N ALA A 7 -30.92 20.38 -5.44
CA ALA A 7 -29.54 20.68 -5.85
C ALA A 7 -28.61 21.19 -4.72
N PHE A 8 -29.08 21.20 -3.47
CA PHE A 8 -28.28 21.62 -2.30
C PHE A 8 -27.98 20.46 -1.32
N GLY A 9 -28.51 19.26 -1.60
CA GLY A 9 -28.35 18.08 -0.75
C GLY A 9 -27.16 17.17 -1.10
N MET A 10 -26.61 17.27 -2.32
CA MET A 10 -25.58 16.35 -2.82
C MET A 10 -24.15 16.90 -2.76
N VAL A 11 -23.99 18.21 -2.56
CA VAL A 11 -22.66 18.86 -2.34
C VAL A 11 -22.18 18.69 -0.88
N ILE A 12 -23.08 18.32 0.04
CA ILE A 12 -22.75 18.20 1.47
C ILE A 12 -22.21 16.79 1.80
N MET A 13 -22.59 15.73 1.08
CA MET A 13 -22.08 14.38 1.37
C MET A 13 -20.64 14.12 0.88
N ALA A 14 -20.19 14.75 -0.20
CA ALA A 14 -18.79 14.66 -0.65
C ALA A 14 -17.82 15.45 0.26
N SER A 15 -18.35 16.36 1.09
CA SER A 15 -17.56 17.04 2.13
C SER A 15 -17.49 16.24 3.43
N PHE A 16 -18.27 15.16 3.58
CA PHE A 16 -18.33 14.36 4.82
C PHE A 16 -17.15 13.38 4.98
N PHE A 17 -16.41 13.06 3.92
CA PHE A 17 -15.23 12.18 3.98
C PHE A 17 -13.88 12.91 3.83
N LEU A 18 -13.87 14.18 3.40
CA LEU A 18 -12.64 14.87 2.98
C LEU A 18 -12.24 16.06 3.86
N GLN A 19 -12.90 16.28 4.99
CA GLN A 19 -12.43 17.20 6.03
C GLN A 19 -11.89 16.39 7.22
N VAL A 20 -10.93 15.53 6.88
CA VAL A 20 -9.99 14.92 7.81
C VAL A 20 -9.31 16.06 8.56
N CYS A 21 -9.27 16.01 9.90
CA CYS A 21 -8.32 16.82 10.67
C CYS A 21 -6.95 16.58 10.03
N ARG A 22 -6.47 17.54 9.23
CA ARG A 22 -5.14 17.46 8.63
C ARG A 22 -4.16 17.33 9.78
N VAL A 23 -3.65 16.12 9.99
CA VAL A 23 -2.61 15.81 10.98
C VAL A 23 -1.29 16.52 10.63
N ASP A 24 -1.19 17.04 9.39
CA ASP A 24 -0.03 17.76 8.85
C ASP A 24 -0.28 19.25 8.52
N ALA A 25 -1.41 19.85 8.92
CA ALA A 25 -1.62 21.29 8.70
C ALA A 25 -0.94 22.11 9.80
N GLU A 26 -0.03 23.01 9.42
CA GLU A 26 0.39 24.12 10.29
C GLU A 26 -0.86 24.80 10.88
N ILE A 27 -0.87 25.09 12.19
CA ILE A 27 -1.97 25.80 12.84
C ILE A 27 -1.74 27.29 12.58
N PRO A 28 -2.48 27.93 11.65
CA PRO A 28 -2.21 29.31 11.32
C PRO A 28 -2.65 30.21 12.49
N CYS A 29 -1.80 31.15 12.89
CA CYS A 29 -2.24 32.22 13.76
C CYS A 29 -3.29 33.07 13.03
N LEU A 30 -4.47 33.20 13.62
CA LEU A 30 -5.52 34.07 13.11
C LEU A 30 -5.03 35.52 13.19
N SER A 31 -5.21 36.26 12.10
CA SER A 31 -4.76 37.65 11.98
C SER A 31 -5.88 38.53 11.44
N GLU A 32 -6.08 39.69 12.07
CA GLU A 32 -6.98 40.75 11.59
C GLU A 32 -6.36 42.13 11.89
N ARG A 33 -6.74 43.14 11.08
CA ARG A 33 -6.11 44.48 11.07
C ARG A 33 -6.35 45.32 12.33
N ASP A 34 -7.41 45.00 13.10
CA ASP A 34 -7.91 45.87 14.16
C ASP A 34 -7.74 45.29 15.58
N GLY A 35 -6.95 44.21 15.74
CA GLY A 35 -6.70 43.58 17.06
C GLY A 35 -7.89 42.81 17.64
N VAL A 36 -8.92 42.57 16.83
CA VAL A 36 -10.09 41.74 17.15
C VAL A 36 -10.18 40.62 16.13
N VAL A 37 -10.38 39.38 16.57
CA VAL A 37 -10.63 38.22 15.70
C VAL A 37 -12.08 37.80 15.86
N HIS A 38 -12.81 37.71 14.74
CA HIS A 38 -14.21 37.32 14.73
C HIS A 38 -14.36 35.86 14.28
N LEU A 39 -15.04 35.04 15.08
CA LEU A 39 -15.29 33.63 14.80
C LEU A 39 -16.78 33.35 14.83
N GLU A 40 -17.31 32.72 13.78
CA GLU A 40 -18.66 32.15 13.79
C GLU A 40 -18.54 30.65 14.04
N MET A 41 -19.03 30.19 15.20
CA MET A 41 -18.92 28.79 15.65
C MET A 41 -20.29 28.18 15.91
N GLU A 42 -20.37 26.87 15.72
CA GLU A 42 -21.58 26.09 15.99
C GLU A 42 -21.23 24.83 16.78
N ALA A 43 -22.17 24.34 17.60
CA ALA A 43 -22.14 23.00 18.17
C ALA A 43 -23.20 22.11 17.49
N ARG A 44 -22.81 20.92 17.04
CA ARG A 44 -23.67 19.97 16.30
C ARG A 44 -23.37 18.51 16.67
N PRO A 45 -24.36 17.60 16.52
CA PRO A 45 -24.09 16.17 16.66
C PRO A 45 -23.15 15.71 15.54
N VAL A 46 -22.28 14.75 15.84
CA VAL A 46 -21.32 14.16 14.91
C VAL A 46 -21.15 12.67 15.22
N ALA A 47 -21.30 11.82 14.20
CA ALA A 47 -20.93 10.42 14.29
C ALA A 47 -19.40 10.30 14.17
N LEU A 48 -18.73 10.13 15.30
CA LEU A 48 -17.29 9.93 15.36
C LEU A 48 -17.01 8.44 15.24
N GLU A 49 -16.53 7.97 14.08
CA GLU A 49 -15.93 6.64 14.00
C GLU A 49 -14.79 6.54 15.03
N LEU A 50 -14.71 5.50 15.85
CA LEU A 50 -13.62 5.27 16.81
C LEU A 50 -12.64 4.20 16.32
N ARG A 51 -13.12 3.32 15.42
CA ARG A 51 -12.36 2.34 14.64
C ARG A 51 -13.23 1.91 13.45
N PRO A 52 -12.68 1.25 12.41
CA PRO A 52 -13.45 0.83 11.25
C PRO A 52 -14.77 0.14 11.62
N GLY A 53 -15.90 0.80 11.33
CA GLY A 53 -17.25 0.29 11.58
C GLY A 53 -17.84 0.50 12.98
N VAL A 54 -17.14 1.16 13.92
CA VAL A 54 -17.65 1.50 15.26
C VAL A 54 -17.77 3.01 15.39
N PHE A 55 -18.98 3.51 15.66
CA PHE A 55 -19.28 4.93 15.70
C PHE A 55 -19.80 5.36 17.08
N PHE A 56 -19.26 6.46 17.58
CA PHE A 56 -19.68 7.16 18.78
C PHE A 56 -20.53 8.39 18.42
N ASP A 57 -21.65 8.58 19.12
CA ASP A 57 -22.54 9.73 18.96
C ASP A 57 -22.00 10.93 19.75
N ALA A 58 -20.99 11.58 19.17
CA ALA A 58 -20.30 12.74 19.73
C ALA A 58 -21.07 14.05 19.47
N TRP A 59 -20.72 15.07 20.24
CA TRP A 59 -21.10 16.46 19.99
C TRP A 59 -19.83 17.26 19.73
N GLY A 60 -19.73 17.85 18.54
CA GLY A 60 -18.54 18.55 18.09
C GLY A 60 -18.77 20.04 17.89
N TYR A 61 -17.70 20.82 18.08
CA TYR A 61 -17.66 22.22 17.64
C TYR A 61 -17.18 22.30 16.19
N CYS A 62 -17.56 23.38 15.51
CA CYS A 62 -17.09 23.70 14.16
C CYS A 62 -17.20 25.19 13.91
N ARG A 63 -16.48 25.70 12.90
CA ARG A 63 -16.82 26.99 12.31
C ARG A 63 -18.09 26.85 11.47
N LYS A 64 -18.85 27.92 11.37
CA LYS A 64 -20.07 27.95 10.57
C LYS A 64 -19.74 27.62 9.10
N GLY A 65 -20.44 26.62 8.58
CA GLY A 65 -20.26 26.13 7.21
C GLY A 65 -19.25 24.99 7.05
N GLU A 66 -18.50 24.63 8.09
CA GLU A 66 -17.61 23.46 8.10
C GLU A 66 -18.35 22.22 8.67
N ASN A 67 -17.67 21.08 8.87
CA ASN A 67 -18.23 19.94 9.60
C ASN A 67 -17.85 19.98 11.09
N PRO A 68 -18.70 19.49 12.02
CA PRO A 68 -18.33 19.35 13.44
C PRO A 68 -17.16 18.39 13.62
N THR A 69 -16.20 18.77 14.47
CA THR A 69 -15.03 17.95 14.81
C THR A 69 -14.91 17.78 16.33
N VAL A 70 -14.26 16.69 16.73
CA VAL A 70 -13.77 16.44 18.09
C VAL A 70 -12.31 16.01 17.91
N PRO A 71 -11.31 16.78 18.38
CA PRO A 71 -11.42 18.08 19.06
C PRO A 71 -12.11 19.17 18.23
N GLY A 72 -12.69 20.16 18.89
CA GLY A 72 -13.20 21.38 18.25
C GLY A 72 -12.07 22.22 17.63
N PRO A 73 -12.40 23.22 16.78
CA PRO A 73 -11.41 24.04 16.08
C PRO A 73 -10.36 24.68 17.01
N THR A 74 -9.08 24.55 16.68
CA THR A 74 -8.03 25.27 17.40
C THR A 74 -8.10 26.77 17.10
N ILE A 75 -8.18 27.58 18.15
CA ILE A 75 -8.13 29.05 18.08
C ILE A 75 -6.70 29.46 18.44
N LYS A 76 -5.90 29.82 17.43
CA LYS A 76 -4.54 30.34 17.63
C LYS A 76 -4.50 31.84 17.35
N VAL A 77 -4.12 32.64 18.33
CA VAL A 77 -4.07 34.11 18.23
C VAL A 77 -2.82 34.67 18.91
N ARG A 78 -2.45 35.92 18.61
CA ARG A 78 -1.41 36.63 19.36
C ARG A 78 -1.96 37.26 20.64
N GLU A 79 -1.13 37.33 21.66
CA GLU A 79 -1.40 38.07 22.89
C GLU A 79 -1.82 39.52 22.59
N GLY A 80 -2.88 39.97 23.25
CA GLY A 80 -3.48 41.29 23.01
C GLY A 80 -4.62 41.30 22.01
N THR A 81 -4.92 40.16 21.38
CA THR A 81 -6.08 39.97 20.50
C THR A 81 -7.36 39.81 21.31
N LYS A 82 -8.42 40.54 20.96
CA LYS A 82 -9.77 40.24 21.47
C LYS A 82 -10.43 39.18 20.58
N VAL A 83 -10.79 38.03 21.12
CA VAL A 83 -11.48 36.97 20.39
C VAL A 83 -12.99 37.14 20.59
N ARG A 84 -13.73 37.37 19.51
CA ARG A 84 -15.19 37.47 19.52
C ARG A 84 -15.79 36.24 18.84
N VAL A 85 -16.44 35.37 19.61
CA VAL A 85 -17.04 34.14 19.12
C VAL A 85 -18.55 34.27 19.07
N TYR A 86 -19.13 34.36 17.87
CA TYR A 86 -20.55 34.21 17.61
C TYR A 86 -20.90 32.72 17.59
N PHE A 87 -21.41 32.22 18.70
CA PHE A 87 -21.73 30.82 18.89
C PHE A 87 -23.21 30.54 18.66
N THR A 88 -23.53 29.50 17.89
CA THR A 88 -24.89 29.01 17.68
C THR A 88 -25.01 27.56 18.14
N ASN A 89 -25.93 27.29 19.06
CA ASN A 89 -26.17 25.94 19.53
C ASN A 89 -27.19 25.23 18.62
N LYS A 90 -26.75 24.18 17.91
CA LYS A 90 -27.62 23.33 17.07
C LYS A 90 -27.81 21.93 17.66
N LEU A 91 -27.44 21.72 18.91
CA LEU A 91 -27.75 20.51 19.67
C LEU A 91 -29.18 20.58 20.22
N SER A 92 -29.70 19.44 20.68
CA SER A 92 -30.98 19.34 21.36
C SER A 92 -30.91 19.68 22.86
N VAL A 93 -29.70 19.94 23.38
CA VAL A 93 -29.43 20.29 24.78
C VAL A 93 -28.72 21.63 24.88
N PRO A 94 -28.74 22.32 26.03
CA PRO A 94 -27.96 23.53 26.22
C PRO A 94 -26.45 23.30 26.06
N ALA A 95 -25.76 24.26 25.46
CA ALA A 95 -24.31 24.22 25.23
C ALA A 95 -23.69 25.61 25.40
N SER A 96 -22.37 25.67 25.56
CA SER A 96 -21.67 26.93 25.84
C SER A 96 -20.20 26.87 25.42
N LEU A 97 -19.47 27.98 25.59
CA LEU A 97 -18.03 28.07 25.40
C LEU A 97 -17.39 28.79 26.59
N HIS A 98 -16.79 28.03 27.50
CA HIS A 98 -15.98 28.52 28.62
C HIS A 98 -14.50 28.44 28.27
N PRO A 99 -13.78 29.57 28.20
CA PRO A 99 -12.37 29.58 27.85
C PRO A 99 -11.47 29.55 29.11
N HIS A 100 -10.33 28.90 28.98
CA HIS A 100 -9.25 28.95 29.97
C HIS A 100 -8.20 29.99 29.58
N GLY A 101 -7.52 30.55 30.58
CA GLY A 101 -6.36 31.41 30.37
C GLY A 101 -6.62 32.79 29.77
N VAL A 102 -7.87 33.25 29.66
CA VAL A 102 -8.20 34.57 29.09
C VAL A 102 -9.11 35.36 30.02
N LYS A 103 -9.18 36.68 29.82
CA LYS A 103 -10.07 37.55 30.59
C LYS A 103 -11.42 37.68 29.89
N TYR A 104 -12.49 37.60 30.65
CA TYR A 104 -13.87 37.79 30.20
C TYR A 104 -14.73 38.38 31.33
N THR A 105 -15.93 38.85 31.02
CA THR A 105 -16.93 39.25 32.02
C THR A 105 -17.84 38.07 32.36
N ALA A 106 -18.60 38.15 33.46
CA ALA A 106 -19.55 37.09 33.84
C ALA A 106 -20.56 36.73 32.73
N ALA A 107 -20.90 37.68 31.85
CA ALA A 107 -21.79 37.43 30.71
C ALA A 107 -21.12 36.68 29.53
N ASN A 108 -19.80 36.47 29.59
CA ASN A 108 -18.98 35.81 28.56
C ASN A 108 -18.23 34.59 29.12
N ASP A 109 -18.65 34.09 30.29
CA ASP A 109 -18.02 32.99 31.02
C ASP A 109 -18.30 31.63 30.37
N GLY A 110 -19.47 31.45 29.75
CA GLY A 110 -19.93 30.15 29.27
C GLY A 110 -20.58 29.29 30.37
N ALA A 111 -20.65 29.77 31.61
CA ALA A 111 -21.27 29.08 32.74
C ALA A 111 -22.53 29.81 33.27
N HIS A 112 -23.29 29.11 34.11
CA HIS A 112 -24.35 29.69 34.93
C HIS A 112 -24.09 29.39 36.40
N ILE A 113 -23.44 30.33 37.10
CA ILE A 113 -22.99 30.12 38.50
C ILE A 113 -23.42 31.32 39.36
N ALA A 114 -23.85 31.03 40.60
CA ALA A 114 -24.00 31.99 41.70
C ALA A 114 -24.78 33.29 41.39
N GLY A 115 -25.84 33.21 40.58
CA GLY A 115 -26.71 34.36 40.26
C GLY A 115 -26.17 35.29 39.16
N ASN A 116 -25.06 34.93 38.51
CA ASN A 116 -24.58 35.62 37.32
C ASN A 116 -25.58 35.49 36.15
N PRO A 117 -25.59 36.45 35.20
CA PRO A 117 -26.33 36.29 33.96
C PRO A 117 -25.94 34.99 33.28
N THR A 118 -26.93 34.20 32.84
CA THR A 118 -26.65 32.97 32.11
C THR A 118 -25.89 33.29 30.82
N SER A 119 -24.76 32.61 30.63
CA SER A 119 -24.00 32.61 29.39
C SER A 119 -24.02 31.23 28.72
N THR A 120 -25.01 30.41 29.09
CA THR A 120 -25.35 29.17 28.39
C THR A 120 -26.29 29.48 27.22
N VAL A 121 -26.15 28.72 26.12
CA VAL A 121 -26.95 28.91 24.90
C VAL A 121 -27.92 27.75 24.74
N GLU A 122 -29.20 28.06 24.83
CA GLU A 122 -30.29 27.12 24.63
C GLU A 122 -30.33 26.55 23.20
N PRO A 123 -30.95 25.37 22.97
CA PRO A 123 -31.14 24.78 21.64
C PRO A 123 -31.70 25.78 20.63
N GLY A 124 -31.00 25.91 19.48
CA GLY A 124 -31.37 26.80 18.39
C GLY A 124 -31.09 28.29 18.61
N GLN A 125 -30.54 28.68 19.77
CA GLN A 125 -30.19 30.07 20.07
C GLN A 125 -28.73 30.38 19.71
N SER A 126 -28.40 31.67 19.73
CA SER A 126 -27.06 32.19 19.51
C SER A 126 -26.65 33.20 20.58
N MET A 127 -25.35 33.25 20.88
CA MET A 127 -24.74 34.23 21.78
C MET A 127 -23.37 34.65 21.24
N THR A 128 -22.88 35.81 21.66
CA THR A 128 -21.51 36.26 21.38
C THR A 128 -20.68 36.24 22.64
N TYR A 129 -19.56 35.51 22.62
CA TYR A 129 -18.53 35.55 23.65
C TYR A 129 -17.40 36.50 23.26
N VAL A 130 -16.84 37.22 24.23
CA VAL A 130 -15.71 38.13 24.05
C VAL A 130 -14.63 37.80 25.06
N TRP A 131 -13.46 37.41 24.56
CA TRP A 131 -12.29 37.01 25.34
C TRP A 131 -11.12 37.94 25.06
N ASP A 132 -10.37 38.31 26.10
CA ASP A 132 -9.20 39.18 26.02
C ASP A 132 -7.94 38.41 26.42
N THR A 133 -6.98 38.31 25.49
CA THR A 133 -5.77 37.47 25.63
C THR A 133 -4.58 38.20 26.27
N ILE A 134 -4.76 39.41 26.80
CA ILE A 134 -3.67 40.19 27.40
C ILE A 134 -3.08 39.46 28.63
N GLY A 135 -1.77 39.19 28.58
CA GLY A 135 -0.96 38.72 29.70
C GLY A 135 -0.87 37.20 29.86
N THR A 136 -1.36 36.42 28.90
CA THR A 136 -1.49 34.95 29.04
C THR A 136 -1.03 34.14 27.82
N PRO A 137 0.17 34.39 27.25
CA PRO A 137 0.72 33.51 26.23
C PRO A 137 0.88 32.08 26.75
N GLY A 138 0.47 31.08 25.96
CA GLY A 138 0.47 29.69 26.40
C GLY A 138 -0.52 28.80 25.64
N THR A 139 -0.65 27.58 26.16
CA THR A 139 -1.62 26.58 25.69
C THR A 139 -2.80 26.55 26.63
N TRP A 140 -3.96 26.90 26.11
CA TRP A 140 -5.22 26.86 26.83
C TRP A 140 -6.24 26.08 25.99
N PHE A 141 -7.47 26.03 26.47
CA PHE A 141 -8.56 25.32 25.83
C PHE A 141 -9.88 26.00 26.17
N TYR A 142 -10.92 25.61 25.48
CA TYR A 142 -12.29 26.01 25.75
C TYR A 142 -13.18 24.77 25.75
N HIS A 143 -14.25 24.80 26.54
CA HIS A 143 -15.19 23.68 26.64
C HIS A 143 -16.59 24.12 27.06
N THR A 144 -17.57 23.23 26.99
CA THR A 144 -18.90 23.53 27.52
C THR A 144 -18.92 23.53 29.06
N HIS A 145 -19.69 24.45 29.64
CA HIS A 145 -20.02 24.54 31.06
C HIS A 145 -21.54 24.52 31.31
N ALA A 146 -22.32 24.02 30.35
CA ALA A 146 -23.78 23.92 30.44
C ALA A 146 -24.27 22.78 31.37
N LEU A 147 -23.42 22.30 32.27
CA LEU A 147 -23.58 21.07 33.05
C LEU A 147 -24.84 21.10 33.92
N GLU A 148 -25.07 22.21 34.63
CA GLU A 148 -26.21 22.36 35.55
C GLU A 148 -27.54 22.70 34.83
N MET A 149 -27.51 22.84 33.51
CA MET A 149 -28.65 23.25 32.67
C MET A 149 -29.18 22.12 31.79
N GLY A 150 -28.74 20.87 32.02
CA GLY A 150 -29.12 19.72 31.18
C GLY A 150 -28.23 19.52 29.95
N GLY A 151 -27.02 20.09 29.96
CA GLY A 151 -25.94 19.84 29.00
C GLY A 151 -24.75 19.11 29.62
N ASP A 152 -24.99 18.33 30.67
CA ASP A 152 -24.03 17.58 31.49
C ASP A 152 -23.17 16.58 30.70
N GLU A 153 -23.73 15.94 29.67
CA GLU A 153 -22.97 15.02 28.81
C GLU A 153 -22.03 15.73 27.82
N GLY A 154 -22.06 17.06 27.75
CA GLY A 154 -21.37 17.77 26.68
C GLY A 154 -19.85 17.60 26.69
N LEU A 155 -19.24 17.58 27.88
CA LEU A 155 -17.81 17.30 28.05
C LEU A 155 -17.46 15.88 27.60
N SER A 156 -18.19 14.89 28.11
CA SER A 156 -17.96 13.47 27.82
C SER A 156 -18.34 13.05 26.40
N ARG A 157 -18.98 13.94 25.63
CA ARG A 157 -19.31 13.73 24.21
C ARG A 157 -18.44 14.52 23.22
N GLY A 158 -17.50 15.34 23.69
CA GLY A 158 -16.52 15.99 22.81
C GLY A 158 -16.59 17.51 22.67
N LEU A 159 -17.39 18.21 23.49
CA LEU A 159 -17.50 19.68 23.44
C LEU A 159 -16.31 20.38 24.15
N TRP A 160 -15.14 20.27 23.52
CA TRP A 160 -13.90 20.94 23.91
C TRP A 160 -13.00 21.21 22.69
N GLY A 161 -12.11 22.19 22.79
CA GLY A 161 -11.15 22.55 21.73
C GLY A 161 -10.02 23.46 22.24
N ALA A 162 -8.97 23.66 21.45
CA ALA A 162 -7.76 24.34 21.91
C ALA A 162 -7.77 25.85 21.70
N LEU A 163 -7.16 26.58 22.62
CA LEU A 163 -6.92 28.03 22.55
C LEU A 163 -5.42 28.29 22.77
N ILE A 164 -4.70 28.59 21.70
CA ILE A 164 -3.26 28.84 21.73
C ILE A 164 -3.02 30.35 21.63
N ILE A 165 -2.28 30.90 22.58
CA ILE A 165 -1.94 32.34 22.62
C ILE A 165 -0.43 32.48 22.42
N GLU A 166 -0.03 33.00 21.26
CA GLU A 166 1.37 33.32 20.98
C GLU A 166 1.80 34.60 21.71
N PRO A 167 3.06 34.70 22.17
CA PRO A 167 3.58 35.95 22.75
C PRO A 167 3.44 37.12 21.79
N LYS A 168 3.18 38.32 22.32
CA LYS A 168 2.99 39.54 21.53
C LYS A 168 4.17 39.83 20.58
N GLU A 169 5.39 39.69 21.08
CA GLU A 169 6.63 39.92 20.33
C GLU A 169 7.04 38.72 19.45
N GLY A 170 6.22 37.65 19.42
CA GLY A 170 6.54 36.37 18.81
C GLY A 170 7.20 35.39 19.78
N ASP A 171 7.09 34.10 19.46
CA ASP A 171 7.79 33.06 20.22
C ASP A 171 9.30 33.18 20.02
N PRO A 172 10.11 33.33 21.09
CA PRO A 172 11.58 33.38 20.97
C PRO A 172 12.21 32.06 20.50
N SER A 173 11.49 30.93 20.61
CA SER A 173 11.90 29.64 20.05
C SER A 173 10.71 28.97 19.35
N PRO A 174 10.34 29.46 18.15
CA PRO A 174 9.22 28.91 17.41
C PRO A 174 9.50 27.44 17.03
N PRO A 175 8.49 26.56 17.11
CA PRO A 175 8.61 25.21 16.60
C PRO A 175 8.58 25.19 15.07
N ASP A 176 9.24 24.20 14.47
CA ASP A 176 9.09 23.87 13.05
C ASP A 176 7.79 23.08 12.82
N LYS A 177 7.38 22.27 13.81
CA LYS A 177 6.12 21.50 13.82
C LYS A 177 5.44 21.61 15.19
N GLU A 178 4.15 21.89 15.20
CA GLU A 178 3.35 21.93 16.41
C GLU A 178 2.13 21.02 16.29
N PHE A 179 1.83 20.28 17.36
CA PHE A 179 0.71 19.34 17.43
C PHE A 179 -0.09 19.59 18.71
N VAL A 180 -1.41 19.41 18.65
CA VAL A 180 -2.28 19.48 19.83
C VAL A 180 -2.72 18.08 20.21
N VAL A 181 -2.67 17.75 21.50
CA VAL A 181 -2.99 16.43 22.05
C VAL A 181 -4.02 16.60 23.14
N PHE A 182 -5.23 16.09 22.94
CA PHE A 182 -6.28 16.01 23.95
C PHE A 182 -6.32 14.63 24.56
N MET A 183 -6.14 14.54 25.87
CA MET A 183 -6.33 13.34 26.67
C MET A 183 -7.76 13.37 27.23
N HIS A 184 -8.58 12.39 26.87
CA HIS A 184 -10.00 12.36 27.24
C HIS A 184 -10.59 10.94 27.24
N SER A 185 -11.78 10.79 27.82
CA SER A 185 -12.61 9.60 27.73
C SER A 185 -14.03 9.93 27.27
N TYR A 186 -14.69 8.96 26.59
CA TYR A 186 -16.06 9.11 26.10
C TYR A 186 -17.08 8.41 27.02
N ARG A 187 -18.14 9.13 27.42
CA ARG A 187 -19.21 8.59 28.28
C ARG A 187 -20.60 8.92 27.74
N VAL A 188 -21.54 7.99 27.90
CA VAL A 188 -22.97 8.14 27.58
C VAL A 188 -23.81 7.73 28.80
N ASN A 189 -24.74 8.57 29.24
CA ASN A 189 -25.55 8.36 30.45
C ASN A 189 -24.71 8.09 31.71
N GLY A 190 -23.53 8.70 31.82
CA GLY A 190 -22.61 8.51 32.95
C GLY A 190 -21.88 7.14 32.97
N VAL A 191 -22.01 6.34 31.92
CA VAL A 191 -21.29 5.07 31.74
C VAL A 191 -20.26 5.25 30.63
N GLU A 192 -19.07 4.69 30.82
CA GLU A 192 -18.02 4.69 29.79
C GLU A 192 -18.47 3.93 28.56
N TYR A 193 -18.12 4.46 27.39
CA TYR A 193 -18.56 3.89 26.13
C TYR A 193 -17.75 2.63 25.79
N GLU A 194 -18.41 1.48 25.70
CA GLU A 194 -17.80 0.21 25.32
C GLU A 194 -17.52 0.14 23.80
N ALA A 195 -16.32 0.52 23.35
CA ALA A 195 -15.93 0.42 21.93
C ALA A 195 -15.39 -0.97 21.51
N PHE A 196 -14.95 -1.82 22.46
CA PHE A 196 -14.18 -3.05 22.16
C PHE A 196 -14.94 -4.39 22.21
N ASN A 197 -16.19 -4.44 22.70
CA ASN A 197 -16.96 -5.69 22.82
C ASN A 197 -16.29 -6.78 23.69
N ASP A 198 -15.25 -6.44 24.46
CA ASP A 198 -14.42 -7.37 25.25
C ASP A 198 -14.56 -7.20 26.78
N LYS A 199 -15.48 -6.33 27.24
CA LYS A 199 -15.76 -6.06 28.67
C LYS A 199 -14.61 -5.40 29.44
N SER A 200 -13.67 -4.73 28.78
CA SER A 200 -12.55 -4.03 29.42
C SER A 200 -12.93 -2.75 30.19
N GLY A 201 -14.14 -2.23 30.01
CA GLY A 201 -14.76 -1.21 30.87
C GLY A 201 -14.33 0.24 30.61
N ASP A 202 -13.02 0.48 30.42
CA ASP A 202 -12.49 1.84 30.37
C ASP A 202 -11.82 2.14 29.01
N ILE A 203 -12.17 3.26 28.37
CA ILE A 203 -11.55 3.66 27.09
C ILE A 203 -11.06 5.10 27.12
N GLU A 204 -9.74 5.20 27.07
CA GLU A 204 -8.97 6.41 27.19
C GLU A 204 -8.38 6.76 25.82
N PHE A 205 -8.59 7.99 25.34
CA PHE A 205 -8.25 8.40 23.99
C PHE A 205 -7.26 9.57 23.95
N MET A 206 -6.46 9.60 22.88
CA MET A 206 -5.81 10.82 22.41
C MET A 206 -6.52 11.36 21.17
N ASN A 207 -6.91 12.63 21.17
CA ASN A 207 -7.49 13.36 20.01
C ASN A 207 -8.72 12.72 19.32
N GLY A 208 -9.50 11.89 20.00
CA GLY A 208 -10.74 11.31 19.45
C GLY A 208 -10.51 10.28 18.34
N ASP A 209 -9.34 9.64 18.30
CA ASP A 209 -8.85 8.89 17.14
C ASP A 209 -9.38 7.45 17.00
N ARG A 210 -10.41 7.31 16.13
CA ARG A 210 -10.51 6.60 14.82
C ARG A 210 -9.66 5.36 14.44
N SER A 211 -8.71 4.86 15.21
CA SER A 211 -7.83 3.75 14.76
C SER A 211 -7.21 2.94 15.90
N ALA A 212 -8.03 2.21 16.65
CA ALA A 212 -7.60 1.27 17.70
C ALA A 212 -6.20 0.65 17.48
N PHE A 213 -5.23 1.12 18.27
CA PHE A 213 -3.79 0.81 18.35
C PHE A 213 -3.03 0.55 17.02
N PRO A 214 -2.08 1.41 16.61
CA PRO A 214 -1.41 2.42 17.45
C PRO A 214 -2.11 3.78 17.51
N GLY A 215 -3.36 3.94 17.05
CA GLY A 215 -4.07 5.23 17.11
C GLY A 215 -3.40 6.28 16.22
N LEU A 216 -2.83 7.28 16.87
CA LEU A 216 -2.36 8.52 16.28
C LEU A 216 -0.91 8.42 15.79
N VAL A 217 -0.65 8.81 14.53
CA VAL A 217 0.70 8.82 13.96
C VAL A 217 1.08 10.22 13.48
N TRP A 218 2.12 10.81 14.07
CA TRP A 218 2.71 12.08 13.64
C TRP A 218 4.06 11.86 12.98
N ARG A 219 4.35 12.61 11.91
CA ARG A 219 5.62 12.53 11.16
C ARG A 219 6.36 13.85 11.21
N VAL A 220 7.65 13.78 11.50
CA VAL A 220 8.58 14.92 11.49
C VAL A 220 9.93 14.50 10.95
N THR A 221 10.75 15.47 10.57
CA THR A 221 12.11 15.24 10.10
C THR A 221 13.12 15.40 11.24
N ALA A 222 14.13 14.54 11.30
CA ALA A 222 15.21 14.63 12.27
C ALA A 222 15.87 16.03 12.25
N GLY A 223 15.95 16.65 13.43
CA GLY A 223 16.46 18.00 13.62
C GLY A 223 15.39 19.10 13.61
N GLU A 224 14.13 18.81 13.27
CA GLU A 224 13.02 19.76 13.45
C GLU A 224 12.72 20.00 14.93
N LYS A 225 12.44 21.25 15.30
CA LYS A 225 11.90 21.63 16.61
C LYS A 225 10.42 21.28 16.66
N VAL A 226 10.05 20.40 17.57
CA VAL A 226 8.69 19.91 17.73
C VAL A 226 8.08 20.42 19.03
N ARG A 227 6.83 20.90 18.95
CA ARG A 227 6.01 21.29 20.09
C ARG A 227 4.76 20.45 20.20
N PHE A 228 4.55 19.81 21.34
CA PHE A 228 3.27 19.24 21.74
C PHE A 228 2.54 20.16 22.70
N HIS A 229 1.33 20.54 22.31
CA HIS A 229 0.32 21.22 23.13
C HIS A 229 -0.58 20.16 23.75
N VAL A 230 -0.25 19.69 24.95
CA VAL A 230 -0.99 18.61 25.61
C VAL A 230 -2.07 19.22 26.50
N VAL A 231 -3.30 18.72 26.41
CA VAL A 231 -4.46 19.19 27.15
C VAL A 231 -5.17 17.98 27.74
N ASN A 232 -5.41 17.98 29.04
CA ASN A 232 -6.29 17.03 29.69
C ASN A 232 -7.69 17.63 29.80
N THR A 233 -8.69 17.01 29.15
CA THR A 233 -10.10 17.44 29.20
C THR A 233 -10.99 16.43 29.90
N SER A 234 -10.43 15.44 30.59
CA SER A 234 -11.16 14.48 31.42
C SER A 234 -11.17 14.91 32.88
N GLU A 235 -11.94 14.16 33.68
CA GLU A 235 -11.96 14.25 35.14
C GLU A 235 -10.83 13.43 35.80
N GLU A 236 -10.01 12.75 35.00
CA GLU A 236 -8.95 11.86 35.47
C GLU A 236 -7.57 12.52 35.40
N MET A 237 -6.65 11.98 36.20
CA MET A 237 -5.23 12.31 36.05
C MET A 237 -4.66 11.53 34.86
N HIS A 238 -3.84 12.19 34.05
CA HIS A 238 -3.14 11.56 32.94
C HIS A 238 -1.66 11.92 32.94
N THR A 239 -0.86 11.21 32.14
CA THR A 239 0.52 11.62 31.88
C THR A 239 0.81 11.68 30.39
N PHE A 240 1.75 12.53 29.99
CA PHE A 240 2.27 12.55 28.63
C PHE A 240 3.76 12.20 28.65
N HIS A 241 4.08 11.04 28.09
CA HIS A 241 5.45 10.55 27.91
C HIS A 241 5.74 10.35 26.43
N THR A 242 6.95 10.68 25.98
CA THR A 242 7.44 10.34 24.64
C THR A 242 8.78 9.63 24.73
N HIS A 243 8.92 8.54 23.98
CA HIS A 243 10.13 7.72 23.97
C HIS A 243 11.27 8.46 23.27
N GLY A 244 12.48 8.31 23.80
CA GLY A 244 13.70 8.85 23.19
C GLY A 244 13.86 10.37 23.26
N HIS A 245 12.85 11.11 23.71
CA HIS A 245 12.87 12.58 23.73
C HIS A 245 12.67 13.10 25.16
N ARG A 246 13.32 14.23 25.46
CA ARG A 246 13.26 14.94 26.75
C ARG A 246 13.06 16.41 26.47
N TRP A 247 12.34 17.10 27.34
CA TRP A 247 12.12 18.54 27.27
C TRP A 247 12.33 19.20 28.63
N VAL A 248 12.62 20.50 28.62
CA VAL A 248 12.70 21.28 29.87
C VAL A 248 11.28 21.68 30.25
N ASP A 249 10.85 21.27 31.44
CA ASP A 249 9.60 21.74 32.02
C ASP A 249 9.70 23.24 32.33
N LYS A 250 8.81 24.04 31.74
CA LYS A 250 8.79 25.49 31.94
C LYS A 250 8.40 25.89 33.35
N ALA A 251 7.69 25.03 34.09
CA ALA A 251 7.27 25.32 35.46
C ALA A 251 8.39 25.08 36.48
N SER A 252 9.05 23.91 36.43
CA SER A 252 10.10 23.53 37.38
C SER A 252 11.53 23.85 36.92
N GLY A 253 11.75 24.04 35.62
CA GLY A 253 13.08 24.13 35.02
C GLY A 253 13.81 22.78 34.91
N ALA A 254 13.18 21.68 35.30
CA ALA A 254 13.78 20.35 35.24
C ALA A 254 13.72 19.76 33.83
N LEU A 255 14.73 18.98 33.44
CA LEU A 255 14.69 18.16 32.23
C LEU A 255 13.87 16.90 32.52
N ILE A 256 12.79 16.69 31.78
CA ILE A 256 11.84 15.59 31.96
C ILE A 256 11.54 14.89 30.63
N ASP A 257 11.07 13.65 30.69
CA ASP A 257 10.52 12.88 29.56
C ASP A 257 9.04 12.48 29.78
N ASN A 258 8.48 12.83 30.94
CA ASN A 258 7.11 12.54 31.32
C ASN A 258 6.57 13.66 32.21
N VAL A 259 5.30 14.03 32.02
CA VAL A 259 4.61 15.03 32.84
C VAL A 259 3.24 14.52 33.26
N SER A 260 2.83 14.79 34.50
CA SER A 260 1.47 14.54 34.97
C SER A 260 0.57 15.75 34.68
N LEU A 261 -0.58 15.51 34.08
CA LEU A 261 -1.62 16.50 33.84
C LEU A 261 -2.82 16.22 34.75
N ALA A 262 -3.16 17.19 35.58
CA ALA A 262 -4.40 17.16 36.35
C ALA A 262 -5.63 17.39 35.46
N PRO A 263 -6.84 17.03 35.92
CA PRO A 263 -8.08 17.32 35.20
C PRO A 263 -8.13 18.78 34.76
N PHE A 264 -8.49 19.02 33.50
CA PHE A 264 -8.62 20.37 32.94
C PHE A 264 -7.35 21.23 33.08
N THR A 265 -6.19 20.64 32.81
CA THR A 265 -4.90 21.34 32.73
C THR A 265 -4.20 21.10 31.39
N SER A 266 -3.21 21.93 31.07
CA SER A 266 -2.45 21.85 29.83
C SER A 266 -0.95 21.90 30.10
N HIS A 267 -0.16 21.37 29.16
CA HIS A 267 1.30 21.34 29.20
C HIS A 267 1.90 21.58 27.81
N ILE A 268 3.11 22.13 27.75
CA ILE A 268 3.90 22.27 26.52
C ILE A 268 5.15 21.41 26.62
N ALA A 269 5.31 20.48 25.69
CA ALA A 269 6.56 19.74 25.51
C ALA A 269 7.27 20.21 24.24
N ASP A 270 8.48 20.76 24.42
CA ASP A 270 9.33 21.32 23.35
C ASP A 270 10.63 20.48 23.25
N PHE A 271 10.90 19.86 22.11
CA PHE A 271 12.14 19.10 21.90
C PHE A 271 12.56 19.04 20.42
N THR A 272 13.80 18.65 20.17
CA THR A 272 14.31 18.44 18.80
C THR A 272 14.10 16.99 18.38
N ALA A 273 13.47 16.77 17.23
CA ALA A 273 13.20 15.44 16.70
C ALA A 273 14.49 14.63 16.46
N GLY A 274 14.59 13.44 17.06
CA GLY A 274 15.71 12.51 16.91
C GLY A 274 17.00 12.95 17.61
N GLU A 275 16.97 13.97 18.46
CA GLU A 275 18.17 14.45 19.16
C GLU A 275 18.72 13.39 20.12
N GLY A 276 19.95 12.94 19.87
CA GLY A 276 20.64 11.93 20.68
C GLY A 276 20.16 10.48 20.47
N VAL A 277 19.06 10.27 19.75
CA VAL A 277 18.46 8.94 19.51
C VAL A 277 18.28 8.59 18.04
N GLY A 278 18.38 9.58 17.15
CA GLY A 278 18.29 9.40 15.71
C GLY A 278 16.86 9.24 15.16
N PRO A 279 16.74 9.03 13.84
CA PRO A 279 15.46 8.74 13.18
C PRO A 279 14.92 7.38 13.63
N GLY A 280 13.60 7.25 13.70
CA GLY A 280 12.91 6.05 14.16
C GLY A 280 11.45 6.28 14.48
N ASN A 281 10.76 5.20 14.83
CA ASN A 281 9.39 5.26 15.36
C ASN A 281 9.46 5.33 16.89
N TRP A 282 8.97 6.40 17.47
CA TRP A 282 8.99 6.64 18.90
C TRP A 282 7.57 6.65 19.44
N ALA A 283 7.28 5.92 20.51
CA ALA A 283 5.96 5.95 21.10
C ALA A 283 5.74 7.25 21.88
N PHE A 284 4.50 7.72 21.95
CA PHE A 284 4.04 8.63 22.99
C PHE A 284 2.77 8.06 23.62
N HIS A 285 2.66 8.12 24.94
CA HIS A 285 1.55 7.47 25.65
C HIS A 285 1.37 7.97 27.08
N CYS A 286 0.27 7.56 27.70
CA CYS A 286 0.01 7.70 29.13
C CYS A 286 0.74 6.62 29.94
N HIS A 287 1.25 6.93 31.14
CA HIS A 287 1.90 5.96 32.02
C HIS A 287 0.93 5.21 32.94
N PHE A 288 -0.33 5.62 33.00
CA PHE A 288 -1.36 4.77 33.57
C PHE A 288 -1.55 3.60 32.61
N HIS A 289 -1.13 2.40 33.03
CA HIS A 289 -1.03 1.23 32.17
C HIS A 289 -2.36 0.94 31.47
N ASP A 290 -3.45 0.99 32.22
CA ASP A 290 -4.81 0.75 31.71
C ASP A 290 -5.16 1.79 30.63
N HIS A 291 -4.81 3.07 30.82
CA HIS A 291 -5.08 4.11 29.82
C HIS A 291 -4.27 3.89 28.54
N MET A 292 -3.00 3.47 28.66
CA MET A 292 -2.14 3.17 27.51
C MET A 292 -2.71 2.02 26.67
N VAL A 293 -3.05 0.90 27.31
CA VAL A 293 -3.55 -0.28 26.59
C VAL A 293 -4.96 -0.07 26.05
N ASN A 294 -5.73 0.85 26.64
CA ASN A 294 -7.09 1.18 26.22
C ASN A 294 -7.20 2.31 25.19
N GLY A 295 -6.08 2.89 24.72
CA GLY A 295 -6.09 3.79 23.56
C GLY A 295 -5.27 5.08 23.68
N MET A 296 -4.75 5.43 24.87
CA MET A 296 -3.84 6.59 25.04
C MET A 296 -2.41 6.23 24.64
N PHE A 297 -2.25 5.90 23.36
CA PHE A 297 -0.99 5.55 22.74
C PHE A 297 -0.95 6.12 21.30
N GLY A 298 0.23 6.56 20.87
CA GLY A 298 0.49 6.98 19.51
C GLY A 298 1.96 6.82 19.11
N ILE A 299 2.25 7.00 17.82
CA ILE A 299 3.58 6.93 17.24
C ILE A 299 4.01 8.28 16.70
N PHE A 300 5.16 8.74 17.17
CA PHE A 300 5.90 9.88 16.67
C PHE A 300 7.05 9.37 15.78
N VAL A 301 6.88 9.48 14.47
CA VAL A 301 7.84 9.05 13.46
C VAL A 301 8.83 10.19 13.19
N VAL A 302 10.10 9.94 13.52
CA VAL A 302 11.21 10.83 13.14
C VAL A 302 11.87 10.26 11.88
N GLU A 303 11.60 10.92 10.76
CA GLU A 303 12.16 10.58 9.46
C GLU A 303 13.60 11.11 9.35
N LYS A 304 14.43 10.45 8.55
CA LYS A 304 15.76 10.99 8.25
C LYS A 304 15.58 12.32 7.54
N LYS A 305 16.39 13.32 7.92
CA LYS A 305 16.56 14.51 7.10
C LYS A 305 17.08 14.04 5.75
N GLU A 306 16.21 14.09 4.73
CA GLU A 306 16.65 13.96 3.36
C GLU A 306 17.58 15.14 3.08
N GLU A 307 18.87 14.95 3.36
CA GLU A 307 19.88 15.52 2.49
C GLU A 307 19.60 14.88 1.14
N ASN A 308 18.79 15.56 0.33
CA ASN A 308 18.77 15.32 -1.09
C ASN A 308 20.23 15.41 -1.51
N PRO A 309 20.93 14.28 -1.78
CA PRO A 309 22.27 14.37 -2.28
C PRO A 309 22.12 15.24 -3.52
N ARG A 310 22.97 16.24 -3.70
CA ARG A 310 23.10 16.82 -5.04
C ARG A 310 23.62 15.69 -5.92
N MET A 311 22.71 14.87 -6.42
CA MET A 311 22.97 13.88 -7.43
C MET A 311 23.44 14.68 -8.63
N SER A 312 24.70 14.51 -8.95
CA SER A 312 25.29 15.08 -10.16
C SER A 312 24.34 14.81 -11.32
N SER A 313 23.91 15.87 -12.02
CA SER A 313 23.12 15.78 -13.25
C SER A 313 23.90 15.14 -14.41
N ASP A 314 25.16 14.74 -14.17
CA ASP A 314 26.09 14.23 -15.18
C ASP A 314 26.36 12.70 -15.05
N VAL A 315 25.53 11.94 -14.32
CA VAL A 315 25.67 10.48 -14.26
C VAL A 315 25.29 9.87 -15.62
N LYS A 316 26.30 9.50 -16.41
CA LYS A 316 26.16 8.67 -17.60
C LYS A 316 25.95 7.21 -17.19
N SER A 317 25.28 6.44 -18.05
CA SER A 317 25.03 5.00 -17.91
C SER A 317 26.20 4.23 -17.28
N ALA A 318 25.90 3.30 -16.37
CA ALA A 318 26.85 2.34 -15.86
C ALA A 318 27.61 1.62 -17.01
N PRO A 319 28.90 1.28 -16.82
CA PRO A 319 29.65 0.51 -17.80
C PRO A 319 29.00 -0.87 -18.00
N THR A 320 28.57 -1.19 -19.21
CA THR A 320 28.10 -2.52 -19.59
C THR A 320 29.29 -3.44 -19.80
N LEU A 321 29.38 -4.55 -19.07
CA LEU A 321 30.17 -5.68 -19.53
C LEU A 321 29.46 -6.21 -20.78
N ASN A 322 30.14 -6.28 -21.92
CA ASN A 322 29.52 -6.69 -23.19
C ASN A 322 29.01 -8.14 -23.10
N ALA A 323 27.75 -8.35 -22.71
CA ALA A 323 27.13 -9.66 -22.80
C ALA A 323 27.09 -10.14 -24.27
N PRO A 324 27.22 -11.45 -24.52
CA PRO A 324 27.08 -12.00 -25.86
C PRO A 324 25.71 -11.60 -26.47
N PRO A 325 25.64 -11.25 -27.77
CA PRO A 325 24.36 -11.00 -28.44
C PRO A 325 23.36 -12.15 -28.18
N GLY A 326 22.12 -11.82 -27.83
CA GLY A 326 21.05 -12.77 -27.53
C GLY A 326 20.93 -13.28 -26.09
N SER A 327 21.58 -12.69 -25.08
CA SER A 327 21.41 -13.10 -23.66
C SER A 327 20.05 -12.70 -23.06
N TYR A 328 19.60 -11.46 -23.28
CA TYR A 328 18.27 -10.96 -22.94
C TYR A 328 17.93 -9.82 -23.90
N GLU A 329 17.11 -10.09 -24.93
CA GLU A 329 16.80 -9.10 -25.97
C GLU A 329 15.35 -8.65 -25.87
N TYR A 330 15.14 -7.33 -25.84
CA TYR A 330 13.82 -6.76 -26.03
C TYR A 330 13.36 -6.99 -27.48
N PRO A 331 12.07 -7.32 -27.70
CA PRO A 331 11.54 -7.58 -29.05
C PRO A 331 11.75 -6.43 -30.04
N ASP A 332 11.78 -5.19 -29.55
CA ASP A 332 12.05 -4.01 -30.36
C ASP A 332 12.69 -2.88 -29.53
N ALA A 333 13.26 -1.89 -30.23
CA ALA A 333 13.95 -0.76 -29.63
C ALA A 333 13.03 0.17 -28.81
N SER A 334 11.72 0.16 -29.05
CA SER A 334 10.77 0.99 -28.30
C SER A 334 10.54 0.44 -26.89
N LEU A 335 10.45 -0.89 -26.75
CA LEU A 335 10.38 -1.55 -25.43
C LEU A 335 11.66 -1.30 -24.64
N LYS A 336 12.83 -1.48 -25.26
CA LYS A 336 14.12 -1.15 -24.64
C LYS A 336 14.15 0.29 -24.11
N LYS A 337 13.70 1.25 -24.92
CA LYS A 337 13.62 2.66 -24.54
C LYS A 337 12.71 2.93 -23.33
N MET A 338 11.61 2.20 -23.20
CA MET A 338 10.64 2.38 -22.11
C MET A 338 11.05 1.71 -20.79
N TYR A 339 11.89 0.68 -20.83
CA TYR A 339 12.15 -0.18 -19.67
C TYR A 339 13.62 -0.35 -19.30
N GLU A 340 14.57 -0.06 -20.19
CA GLU A 340 16.00 -0.30 -19.95
C GLU A 340 16.85 0.95 -20.08
N ASP A 341 16.58 1.81 -21.09
CA ASP A 341 17.39 3.01 -21.32
C ASP A 341 17.42 3.91 -20.07
N PHE A 342 18.62 4.30 -19.63
CA PHE A 342 18.84 5.02 -18.39
C PHE A 342 18.17 6.41 -18.36
N VAL A 343 17.37 6.66 -17.31
CA VAL A 343 16.70 7.95 -17.06
C VAL A 343 16.86 8.47 -15.62
N GLY A 344 17.54 7.71 -14.75
CA GLY A 344 17.63 8.03 -13.32
C GLY A 344 16.26 8.11 -12.67
N LEU A 345 16.06 9.01 -11.69
CA LEU A 345 14.74 9.20 -11.04
C LEU A 345 13.90 10.32 -11.66
N ALA A 346 14.30 10.82 -12.83
CA ALA A 346 13.60 11.94 -13.49
C ALA A 346 12.28 11.51 -14.16
N GLN A 347 12.21 10.24 -14.56
CA GLN A 347 11.12 9.65 -15.33
C GLN A 347 10.85 8.23 -14.84
N GLY A 348 9.59 7.78 -14.87
CA GLY A 348 9.22 6.40 -14.62
C GLY A 348 9.34 5.49 -15.85
N ASP A 349 8.64 4.37 -15.79
CA ASP A 349 8.74 3.26 -16.74
C ASP A 349 7.47 3.04 -17.55
N GLY A 350 7.64 2.37 -18.70
CA GLY A 350 6.55 1.94 -19.56
C GLY A 350 5.88 3.08 -20.33
N PRO A 351 4.67 2.83 -20.88
CA PRO A 351 3.99 3.77 -21.78
C PRO A 351 3.61 5.09 -21.11
N TRP A 352 3.56 5.12 -19.78
CA TRP A 352 3.22 6.30 -18.98
C TRP A 352 4.45 6.96 -18.34
N GLY A 353 5.67 6.49 -18.62
CA GLY A 353 6.87 6.86 -17.86
C GLY A 353 7.13 8.36 -17.76
N GLU A 354 6.78 9.13 -18.80
CA GLU A 354 6.92 10.60 -18.82
C GLU A 354 5.99 11.34 -17.85
N PHE A 355 4.98 10.67 -17.28
CA PHE A 355 3.91 11.28 -16.49
C PHE A 355 4.01 11.00 -14.99
N TYR A 356 5.05 10.29 -14.54
CA TYR A 356 5.31 10.09 -13.13
C TYR A 356 6.81 10.01 -12.81
N LYS A 357 7.15 10.21 -11.54
CA LYS A 357 8.51 10.03 -11.03
C LYS A 357 8.53 8.82 -10.10
N PRO A 358 9.49 7.90 -10.28
CA PRO A 358 9.59 6.71 -9.45
C PRO A 358 9.99 7.04 -8.01
N ILE A 359 9.70 6.13 -7.09
CA ILE A 359 10.29 6.17 -5.75
C ILE A 359 11.79 5.85 -5.83
N PRO A 360 12.63 6.28 -4.87
CA PRO A 360 14.07 6.02 -4.92
C PRO A 360 14.45 4.55 -5.06
N PHE A 361 13.63 3.62 -4.54
CA PHE A 361 13.94 2.19 -4.58
C PHE A 361 13.84 1.55 -5.97
N TYR A 362 13.30 2.24 -6.98
CA TYR A 362 13.39 1.80 -8.38
C TYR A 362 14.84 1.58 -8.84
N MET A 363 15.82 2.22 -8.20
CA MET A 363 17.24 1.94 -8.41
C MET A 363 17.60 0.47 -8.24
N TYR A 364 16.84 -0.28 -7.44
CA TYR A 364 17.08 -1.70 -7.17
C TYR A 364 16.04 -2.61 -7.83
N PHE A 365 14.83 -2.11 -8.11
CA PHE A 365 13.79 -2.86 -8.83
C PHE A 365 14.00 -2.88 -10.34
N ASN A 366 14.51 -1.80 -10.93
CA ASN A 366 14.88 -1.73 -12.34
C ASN A 366 16.23 -1.00 -12.50
N PRO A 367 17.32 -1.65 -12.09
CA PRO A 367 18.62 -1.00 -11.96
C PRO A 367 19.21 -0.48 -13.27
N ALA A 368 19.01 -1.19 -14.39
CA ALA A 368 19.52 -0.76 -15.70
C ALA A 368 19.06 0.66 -16.06
N ARG A 369 17.82 0.99 -15.68
CA ARG A 369 17.17 2.25 -16.02
C ARG A 369 17.32 3.34 -14.97
N HIS A 370 17.33 2.98 -13.68
CA HIS A 370 17.25 3.96 -12.59
C HIS A 370 18.45 4.00 -11.66
N TYR A 371 19.31 2.98 -11.62
CA TYR A 371 20.37 2.90 -10.61
C TYR A 371 21.34 4.07 -10.75
N ILE A 372 21.43 4.88 -9.70
CA ILE A 372 22.43 5.93 -9.62
C ILE A 372 23.39 5.56 -8.49
N PRO A 373 24.71 5.50 -8.75
CA PRO A 373 25.68 5.19 -7.71
C PRO A 373 25.55 6.15 -6.54
N PRO A 374 25.75 5.68 -5.29
CA PRO A 374 25.67 6.54 -4.13
C PRO A 374 26.78 7.60 -4.19
N ASP A 375 26.40 8.88 -4.15
CA ASP A 375 27.32 9.98 -3.88
C ASP A 375 27.42 10.13 -2.35
N SER A 376 28.56 9.81 -1.77
CA SER A 376 28.72 10.04 -0.34
C SER A 376 30.14 10.41 0.06
N VAL A 377 30.22 11.52 0.79
CA VAL A 377 31.41 11.97 1.52
C VAL A 377 31.87 10.92 2.54
N THR A 378 30.94 10.09 3.02
CA THR A 378 31.15 8.93 3.91
C THR A 378 32.10 7.86 3.33
N TYR A 379 32.30 7.80 2.01
CA TYR A 379 33.27 6.86 1.41
C TYR A 379 34.72 7.34 1.50
N LYS A 380 34.97 8.63 1.72
CA LYS A 380 36.34 9.17 1.75
C LYS A 380 37.19 8.59 2.89
N GLU A 381 36.58 8.34 4.04
CA GLU A 381 37.25 7.71 5.18
C GLU A 381 37.57 6.24 4.90
N LEU A 382 36.63 5.49 4.31
CA LEU A 382 36.85 4.08 3.93
C LEU A 382 37.91 3.94 2.83
N LEU A 383 37.86 4.79 1.79
CA LEU A 383 38.85 4.83 0.71
C LEU A 383 40.23 5.34 1.17
N SER A 384 40.32 5.95 2.37
CA SER A 384 41.62 6.26 2.99
C SER A 384 42.27 5.05 3.66
N LYS A 385 41.46 4.04 4.04
CA LYS A 385 41.90 2.81 4.71
C LYS A 385 42.08 1.64 3.73
N TYR A 386 41.28 1.59 2.67
CA TYR A 386 41.24 0.50 1.69
C TYR A 386 41.47 1.01 0.27
N ARG A 387 42.20 0.23 -0.54
CA ARG A 387 42.29 0.48 -1.98
C ARG A 387 40.98 0.10 -2.69
N PRO A 388 40.65 0.70 -3.85
CA PRO A 388 39.43 0.38 -4.59
C PRO A 388 39.21 -1.11 -4.88
N GLU A 389 40.29 -1.87 -5.04
CA GLU A 389 40.23 -3.32 -5.34
C GLU A 389 40.01 -4.18 -4.08
N GLN A 390 40.12 -3.62 -2.88
CA GLN A 390 39.95 -4.32 -1.60
C GLN A 390 38.49 -4.36 -1.16
N CYS A 391 37.61 -4.82 -2.07
CA CYS A 391 36.18 -4.87 -1.84
C CYS A 391 35.85 -5.77 -0.64
N VAL A 392 36.45 -6.96 -0.58
CA VAL A 392 36.15 -7.97 0.46
C VAL A 392 36.59 -7.47 1.82
N GLU A 393 37.81 -6.97 1.96
CA GLU A 393 38.36 -6.52 3.24
C GLU A 393 37.59 -5.33 3.83
N CYS A 394 37.13 -4.41 2.98
CA CYS A 394 36.27 -3.29 3.42
C CYS A 394 34.86 -3.79 3.79
N HIS A 395 34.26 -4.64 2.94
CA HIS A 395 32.89 -5.13 3.15
C HIS A 395 32.76 -6.19 4.24
N GLU A 396 33.87 -6.78 4.71
CA GLU A 396 33.88 -7.54 5.96
C GLU A 396 33.57 -6.67 7.17
N GLU A 397 33.99 -5.39 7.14
CA GLU A 397 33.67 -4.44 8.21
C GLU A 397 32.33 -3.74 7.97
N SER A 398 32.03 -3.35 6.73
CA SER A 398 30.85 -2.52 6.43
C SER A 398 29.57 -3.32 6.17
N THR A 399 29.65 -4.50 5.55
CA THR A 399 28.50 -5.36 5.22
C THR A 399 28.83 -6.85 5.43
N PRO A 400 29.15 -7.29 6.67
CA PRO A 400 29.70 -8.61 6.95
C PRO A 400 28.82 -9.77 6.46
N GLY A 401 27.50 -9.61 6.47
CA GLY A 401 26.57 -10.64 5.99
C GLY A 401 26.70 -10.93 4.49
N ILE A 402 26.93 -9.90 3.67
CA ILE A 402 27.15 -10.03 2.21
C ILE A 402 28.41 -10.85 1.95
N VAL A 403 29.51 -10.46 2.62
CA VAL A 403 30.80 -11.15 2.43
C VAL A 403 30.74 -12.59 2.95
N ALA A 404 30.10 -12.82 4.10
CA ALA A 404 29.97 -14.16 4.67
C ALA A 404 29.24 -15.12 3.71
N GLN A 405 28.13 -14.66 3.09
CA GLN A 405 27.40 -15.45 2.09
C GLN A 405 28.21 -15.68 0.82
N TRP A 406 28.83 -14.62 0.28
CA TRP A 406 29.63 -14.75 -0.93
C TRP A 406 30.83 -15.68 -0.74
N LYS A 407 31.54 -15.60 0.39
CA LYS A 407 32.72 -16.44 0.69
C LYS A 407 32.45 -17.94 0.65
N ILE A 408 31.22 -18.38 0.95
CA ILE A 408 30.83 -19.80 0.91
C ILE A 408 30.14 -20.20 -0.40
N SER A 409 29.92 -19.24 -1.31
CA SER A 409 29.30 -19.47 -2.62
C SER A 409 30.24 -20.19 -3.59
N ASN A 410 29.66 -20.71 -4.68
CA ASN A 410 30.44 -21.20 -5.83
C ASN A 410 31.12 -20.06 -6.60
N HIS A 411 30.63 -18.82 -6.51
CA HIS A 411 31.29 -17.66 -7.15
C HIS A 411 32.64 -17.34 -6.50
N ALA A 412 32.73 -17.41 -5.17
CA ALA A 412 34.01 -17.29 -4.47
C ALA A 412 34.87 -18.55 -4.61
N ASN A 413 34.28 -19.73 -4.84
CA ASN A 413 35.00 -21.01 -4.88
C ASN A 413 34.63 -21.89 -6.10
N PRO A 414 34.87 -21.43 -7.33
CA PRO A 414 34.44 -22.14 -8.55
C PRO A 414 35.24 -23.42 -8.80
N LYS A 415 36.36 -23.64 -8.09
CA LYS A 415 37.20 -24.84 -8.17
C LYS A 415 37.22 -25.62 -6.85
N LYS A 416 36.16 -25.53 -6.04
CA LYS A 416 36.12 -26.16 -4.70
C LYS A 416 36.09 -27.70 -4.73
N ASN A 417 35.54 -28.30 -5.78
CA ASN A 417 35.47 -29.74 -5.96
C ASN A 417 35.39 -30.10 -7.46
N ARG A 418 35.47 -31.40 -7.78
CA ARG A 418 35.50 -31.90 -9.16
C ARG A 418 34.27 -31.50 -9.98
N GLU A 419 33.08 -31.51 -9.39
CA GLU A 419 31.82 -31.23 -10.08
C GLU A 419 31.72 -29.74 -10.45
N VAL A 420 31.90 -28.85 -9.48
CA VAL A 420 31.88 -27.39 -9.71
C VAL A 420 33.02 -26.96 -10.64
N SER A 421 34.18 -27.61 -10.55
CA SER A 421 35.31 -27.33 -11.46
C SER A 421 34.98 -27.71 -12.91
N ALA A 422 34.25 -28.82 -13.13
CA ALA A 422 33.85 -29.23 -14.47
C ALA A 422 32.86 -28.23 -15.09
N GLU A 423 31.86 -27.79 -14.32
CA GLU A 423 30.92 -26.75 -14.78
C GLU A 423 31.63 -25.41 -15.04
N THR A 424 32.59 -25.05 -14.18
CA THR A 424 33.39 -23.84 -14.35
C THR A 424 34.23 -23.89 -15.61
N GLN A 425 34.80 -25.05 -15.96
CA GLN A 425 35.62 -25.19 -17.17
C GLN A 425 34.82 -24.85 -18.44
N GLU A 426 33.56 -25.28 -18.53
CA GLU A 426 32.68 -24.92 -19.65
C GLU A 426 32.47 -23.40 -19.75
N ILE A 427 32.34 -22.72 -18.60
CA ILE A 427 32.23 -21.26 -18.52
C ILE A 427 33.56 -20.59 -18.91
N GLU A 428 34.70 -21.07 -18.41
CA GLU A 428 36.04 -20.55 -18.74
C GLU A 428 36.31 -20.63 -20.25
N GLU A 429 35.92 -21.73 -20.90
CA GLU A 429 36.03 -21.92 -22.36
C GLU A 429 35.14 -20.92 -23.12
N LEU A 430 33.94 -20.64 -22.61
CA LEU A 430 33.01 -19.68 -23.18
C LEU A 430 33.52 -18.24 -23.10
N ILE A 431 34.00 -17.81 -21.91
CA ILE A 431 34.42 -16.42 -21.66
C ILE A 431 35.89 -16.16 -21.99
N GLY A 432 36.68 -17.21 -22.28
CA GLY A 432 38.10 -17.12 -22.57
C GLY A 432 38.96 -16.64 -21.38
N LYS A 433 38.51 -16.88 -20.15
CA LYS A 433 39.16 -16.42 -18.91
C LYS A 433 39.12 -17.51 -17.85
N GLU A 434 40.26 -17.74 -17.19
CA GLU A 434 40.35 -18.63 -16.03
C GLU A 434 39.73 -17.99 -14.78
N LEU A 435 38.93 -18.78 -14.05
CA LEU A 435 38.25 -18.42 -12.81
C LEU A 435 38.84 -19.22 -11.65
N ASN A 436 39.39 -18.53 -10.63
CA ASN A 436 40.03 -19.17 -9.49
C ASN A 436 39.23 -19.00 -8.20
N ASN A 437 39.47 -19.91 -7.25
CA ASN A 437 39.01 -19.74 -5.87
C ASN A 437 39.56 -18.42 -5.32
N TRP A 438 38.76 -17.79 -4.45
CA TRP A 438 39.15 -16.57 -3.81
C TRP A 438 40.24 -16.80 -2.77
N GLU A 439 41.28 -15.98 -2.85
CA GLU A 439 42.28 -15.81 -1.79
C GLU A 439 42.54 -14.30 -1.61
N PRO A 440 42.99 -13.84 -0.43
CA PRO A 440 43.32 -12.44 -0.23
C PRO A 440 44.32 -11.93 -1.29
N GLY A 441 43.95 -10.90 -2.04
CA GLY A 441 44.78 -10.28 -3.08
C GLY A 441 44.70 -10.91 -4.48
N THR A 442 43.88 -11.94 -4.71
CA THR A 442 43.60 -12.42 -6.06
C THR A 442 42.59 -11.52 -6.77
N MET A 443 42.67 -11.43 -8.11
CA MET A 443 41.73 -10.67 -8.96
C MET A 443 41.06 -11.52 -10.05
N ASN A 444 41.39 -12.82 -10.13
CA ASN A 444 40.88 -13.75 -11.14
C ASN A 444 39.82 -14.67 -10.54
N GLY A 445 38.55 -14.24 -10.57
CA GLY A 445 37.39 -15.03 -10.14
C GLY A 445 36.10 -14.23 -10.27
N VAL A 446 34.98 -14.79 -9.82
CA VAL A 446 33.67 -14.10 -9.80
C VAL A 446 33.55 -13.31 -8.48
N TYR A 447 34.27 -12.20 -8.41
CA TYR A 447 34.39 -11.37 -7.21
C TYR A 447 33.43 -10.17 -7.28
N CYS A 448 33.35 -9.40 -6.18
CA CYS A 448 32.47 -8.22 -6.06
C CYS A 448 32.61 -7.28 -7.27
N SER A 449 33.86 -7.00 -7.67
CA SER A 449 34.18 -6.09 -8.77
C SER A 449 33.72 -6.59 -10.14
N TYR A 450 33.57 -7.91 -10.33
CA TYR A 450 33.06 -8.46 -11.58
C TYR A 450 31.56 -8.17 -11.73
N CYS A 451 30.79 -8.27 -10.64
CA CYS A 451 29.33 -8.08 -10.66
C CYS A 451 28.89 -6.64 -10.38
N HIS A 452 29.75 -5.81 -9.78
CA HIS A 452 29.39 -4.44 -9.37
C HIS A 452 30.30 -3.35 -9.95
N GLY A 453 31.40 -3.71 -10.61
CA GLY A 453 32.44 -2.79 -11.06
C GLY A 453 33.57 -2.61 -10.05
N ASP A 454 34.75 -2.23 -10.54
CA ASP A 454 35.97 -1.99 -9.76
C ASP A 454 36.17 -0.53 -9.35
N ASN A 455 35.31 0.38 -9.82
CA ASN A 455 35.34 1.79 -9.51
C ASN A 455 34.10 2.20 -8.70
N HIS A 456 34.32 2.61 -7.45
CA HIS A 456 33.25 2.96 -6.52
C HIS A 456 32.38 4.15 -6.97
N GLU A 457 32.91 5.04 -7.81
CA GLU A 457 32.15 6.17 -8.40
C GLU A 457 31.27 5.72 -9.57
N LYS A 458 31.46 4.50 -10.08
CA LYS A 458 30.79 3.94 -11.27
C LYS A 458 30.24 2.55 -11.01
N LEU A 459 29.88 2.25 -9.75
CA LEU A 459 29.26 0.98 -9.40
C LEU A 459 27.97 0.77 -10.18
N PHE A 460 27.61 -0.48 -10.36
CA PHE A 460 26.34 -0.86 -10.95
C PHE A 460 25.71 -2.03 -10.20
N MET A 461 24.41 -2.19 -10.39
CA MET A 461 23.70 -3.37 -9.94
C MET A 461 23.69 -4.41 -11.07
N PRO A 462 24.01 -5.68 -10.77
CA PRO A 462 24.12 -6.73 -11.77
C PRO A 462 22.75 -7.04 -12.40
N THR A 463 22.72 -7.10 -13.71
CA THR A 463 21.60 -7.54 -14.55
C THR A 463 22.06 -8.66 -15.49
N VAL A 464 21.12 -9.27 -16.21
CA VAL A 464 21.41 -10.28 -17.23
C VAL A 464 22.39 -9.75 -18.26
N ASP A 465 22.20 -8.52 -18.75
CA ASP A 465 22.98 -7.97 -19.86
C ASP A 465 24.31 -7.35 -19.46
N ASN A 466 24.49 -6.97 -18.18
CA ASN A 466 25.74 -6.36 -17.72
C ASN A 466 26.59 -7.27 -16.83
N ALA A 467 26.09 -8.43 -16.39
CA ALA A 467 26.81 -9.33 -15.48
C ALA A 467 26.48 -10.81 -15.72
N CYS A 468 25.24 -11.24 -15.48
CA CYS A 468 24.91 -12.66 -15.34
C CYS A 468 25.03 -13.43 -16.67
N GLY A 469 24.49 -12.86 -17.76
CA GLY A 469 24.44 -13.47 -19.08
C GLY A 469 25.80 -13.61 -19.77
N VAL A 470 26.85 -12.96 -19.23
CA VAL A 470 28.23 -13.11 -19.70
C VAL A 470 28.72 -14.54 -19.46
N CYS A 471 28.49 -15.07 -18.25
CA CYS A 471 28.92 -16.43 -17.87
C CYS A 471 27.80 -17.47 -18.05
N HIS A 472 26.53 -17.05 -17.99
CA HIS A 472 25.36 -17.93 -18.02
C HIS A 472 24.43 -17.65 -19.23
N PRO A 473 24.92 -17.63 -20.48
CA PRO A 473 24.12 -17.24 -21.64
C PRO A 473 23.01 -18.24 -21.96
N GLN A 474 23.17 -19.53 -21.59
CA GLN A 474 22.12 -20.52 -21.78
C GLN A 474 20.91 -20.21 -20.90
N GLN A 475 21.12 -20.01 -19.60
CA GLN A 475 20.06 -19.70 -18.64
C GLN A 475 19.38 -18.38 -18.99
N ALA A 476 20.16 -17.37 -19.39
CA ALA A 476 19.64 -16.09 -19.85
C ALA A 476 18.70 -16.24 -21.07
N LYS A 477 19.11 -17.01 -22.08
CA LYS A 477 18.28 -17.34 -23.26
C LYS A 477 17.03 -18.11 -22.88
N GLU A 478 17.16 -19.15 -22.06
CA GLU A 478 16.03 -19.95 -21.60
C GLU A 478 15.03 -19.12 -20.81
N PHE A 479 15.49 -18.19 -19.97
CA PHE A 479 14.65 -17.22 -19.26
C PHE A 479 13.92 -16.28 -20.24
N ALA A 480 14.66 -15.68 -21.17
CA ALA A 480 14.11 -14.74 -22.15
C ALA A 480 13.00 -15.36 -23.03
N LYS A 481 13.10 -16.66 -23.37
CA LYS A 481 12.05 -17.42 -24.08
C LYS A 481 10.70 -17.42 -23.39
N GLY A 482 10.62 -17.11 -22.08
CA GLY A 482 9.36 -16.89 -21.39
C GLY A 482 8.47 -15.84 -22.09
N ARG A 483 9.09 -14.85 -22.78
CA ARG A 483 8.39 -13.85 -23.61
C ARG A 483 7.62 -14.46 -24.79
N ASP A 484 8.10 -15.56 -25.37
CA ASP A 484 7.46 -16.22 -26.52
C ASP A 484 6.07 -16.76 -26.18
N HIS A 485 5.81 -16.95 -24.88
CA HIS A 485 4.52 -17.40 -24.37
C HIS A 485 3.60 -16.22 -23.94
N GLY A 486 4.07 -14.98 -24.03
CA GLY A 486 3.36 -13.76 -23.64
C GLY A 486 3.07 -13.67 -22.14
N ARG A 487 2.37 -12.60 -21.71
CA ARG A 487 2.01 -12.39 -20.30
C ARG A 487 0.91 -13.34 -19.79
N PRO A 488 0.92 -13.72 -18.50
CA PRO A 488 1.94 -13.42 -17.48
C PRO A 488 3.22 -14.25 -17.67
N SER A 489 4.38 -13.62 -17.53
CA SER A 489 5.70 -14.26 -17.62
C SER A 489 6.71 -13.49 -16.77
N HIS A 490 7.72 -14.18 -16.24
CA HIS A 490 8.79 -13.58 -15.47
C HIS A 490 9.53 -12.46 -16.24
N PRO A 491 9.93 -12.64 -17.51
CA PRO A 491 10.63 -11.58 -18.24
C PRO A 491 9.78 -10.31 -18.46
N GLN A 492 8.45 -10.39 -18.32
CA GLN A 492 7.50 -9.29 -18.57
C GLN A 492 6.73 -8.89 -17.31
N ASN A 493 7.17 -9.28 -16.12
CA ASN A 493 6.46 -9.00 -14.88
C ASN A 493 6.40 -7.49 -14.60
N TRP A 494 7.51 -6.77 -14.78
CA TRP A 494 7.59 -5.32 -14.60
C TRP A 494 6.80 -4.57 -15.66
N GLU A 495 6.84 -5.04 -16.91
CA GLU A 495 5.97 -4.52 -17.98
C GLU A 495 4.49 -4.65 -17.57
N ALA A 496 4.08 -5.73 -16.91
CA ALA A 496 2.71 -5.90 -16.40
C ALA A 496 2.37 -4.89 -15.30
N THR A 497 3.30 -4.60 -14.40
CA THR A 497 3.09 -3.69 -13.26
C THR A 497 2.93 -2.24 -13.67
N VAL A 498 3.84 -1.70 -14.49
CA VAL A 498 3.84 -0.26 -14.78
C VAL A 498 3.07 0.11 -16.05
N SER A 499 2.58 -0.86 -16.82
CA SER A 499 1.74 -0.58 -18.02
C SER A 499 0.25 -0.42 -17.70
N VAL A 500 -0.23 -0.86 -16.53
CA VAL A 500 -1.63 -0.70 -16.17
C VAL A 500 -1.92 0.73 -15.71
N PRO A 501 -3.07 1.33 -16.13
CA PRO A 501 -3.32 2.75 -15.92
C PRO A 501 -3.51 3.12 -14.44
N TRP A 502 -4.09 2.22 -13.64
CA TRP A 502 -4.31 2.45 -12.21
C TRP A 502 -3.03 2.55 -11.39
N TYR A 503 -1.92 1.96 -11.85
CA TYR A 503 -0.63 2.09 -11.18
C TYR A 503 -0.20 3.56 -11.11
N VAL A 504 -0.24 4.26 -12.25
CA VAL A 504 0.15 5.67 -12.34
C VAL A 504 -0.92 6.60 -11.77
N GLU A 505 -2.19 6.20 -11.84
CA GLU A 505 -3.26 6.95 -11.16
C GLU A 505 -3.03 7.00 -9.64
N ASN A 506 -2.57 5.91 -9.02
CA ASN A 506 -2.20 5.89 -7.60
C ASN A 506 -1.02 6.84 -7.30
N TYR A 507 -0.05 6.97 -8.22
CA TYR A 507 1.00 7.98 -8.10
C TYR A 507 0.44 9.41 -8.12
N ARG A 508 -0.52 9.70 -9.01
CA ARG A 508 -1.19 11.02 -9.09
C ARG A 508 -1.98 11.35 -7.83
N ARG A 509 -2.50 10.32 -7.14
CA ARG A 509 -3.23 10.44 -5.87
C ARG A 509 -2.33 10.58 -4.63
N GLY A 510 -1.01 10.47 -4.79
CA GLY A 510 -0.07 10.52 -3.66
C GLY A 510 0.14 9.17 -2.97
N GLU A 511 -0.34 8.07 -3.55
CA GLU A 511 -0.26 6.72 -2.98
C GLU A 511 0.91 5.90 -3.56
N ARG A 512 1.90 6.56 -4.18
CA ARG A 512 3.04 5.88 -4.82
C ARG A 512 3.80 4.87 -3.95
N TYR A 513 3.85 5.07 -2.64
CA TYR A 513 4.54 4.15 -1.71
C TYR A 513 3.69 2.95 -1.29
N SER A 514 2.36 3.00 -1.42
CA SER A 514 1.53 1.80 -1.18
C SER A 514 1.74 0.75 -2.28
N MET A 515 2.21 1.18 -3.45
CA MET A 515 2.54 0.30 -4.58
C MET A 515 3.87 -0.44 -4.42
N ILE A 516 4.67 -0.17 -3.38
CA ILE A 516 5.99 -0.80 -3.19
C ILE A 516 5.90 -2.33 -3.10
N GLY A 517 4.79 -2.88 -2.58
CA GLY A 517 4.56 -4.32 -2.55
C GLY A 517 4.39 -4.92 -3.95
N CYS A 518 3.74 -4.19 -4.86
CA CYS A 518 3.66 -4.57 -6.28
C CYS A 518 5.06 -4.55 -6.91
N ASP A 519 5.83 -3.50 -6.65
CA ASP A 519 7.16 -3.33 -7.23
C ASP A 519 8.14 -4.40 -6.73
N GLN A 520 8.07 -4.74 -5.44
CA GLN A 520 8.91 -5.76 -4.83
C GLN A 520 8.64 -7.16 -5.39
N CYS A 521 7.37 -7.49 -5.66
CA CYS A 521 6.96 -8.76 -6.26
C CYS A 521 7.29 -8.81 -7.77
N HIS A 522 7.20 -7.67 -8.45
CA HIS A 522 7.32 -7.57 -9.90
C HIS A 522 8.55 -6.79 -10.38
N GLN A 523 9.69 -6.91 -9.72
CA GLN A 523 10.92 -6.21 -10.13
C GLN A 523 11.28 -6.54 -11.58
N ASN A 524 11.96 -5.63 -12.29
CA ASN A 524 12.44 -5.91 -13.63
C ASN A 524 13.46 -7.05 -13.55
N MET A 525 13.01 -8.27 -13.88
CA MET A 525 13.78 -9.53 -13.80
C MET A 525 14.92 -9.63 -14.83
N SER A 526 15.42 -8.48 -15.27
CA SER A 526 16.83 -8.30 -15.59
C SER A 526 17.75 -8.67 -14.41
N SER A 527 17.30 -8.65 -13.15
CA SER A 527 18.01 -9.25 -12.02
C SER A 527 17.72 -10.75 -11.90
N CYS A 528 18.72 -11.57 -11.57
CA CYS A 528 18.59 -13.03 -11.52
C CYS A 528 18.48 -13.60 -10.11
N ASP A 529 18.42 -12.78 -9.07
CA ASP A 529 18.59 -13.19 -7.67
C ASP A 529 17.28 -13.42 -6.90
N ASP A 530 16.13 -13.44 -7.58
CA ASP A 530 14.82 -13.64 -6.95
C ASP A 530 14.61 -15.09 -6.47
N CYS A 531 15.18 -16.08 -7.17
CA CYS A 531 15.05 -17.51 -6.82
C CYS A 531 16.27 -18.06 -6.08
N HIS A 532 17.48 -17.72 -6.52
CA HIS A 532 18.74 -18.08 -5.84
C HIS A 532 19.34 -16.80 -5.24
N GLY A 533 19.02 -16.56 -3.97
CA GLY A 533 19.26 -15.28 -3.31
C GLY A 533 20.72 -14.81 -3.35
N LYS A 534 20.89 -13.50 -3.55
CA LYS A 534 22.18 -12.85 -3.31
C LYS A 534 22.53 -12.94 -1.81
N HIS A 535 23.79 -13.14 -1.42
CA HIS A 535 24.99 -13.30 -2.24
C HIS A 535 25.51 -14.75 -2.27
N LEU A 536 24.65 -15.71 -1.92
CA LEU A 536 25.00 -17.12 -1.92
C LEU A 536 24.83 -17.77 -3.30
N PHE A 537 23.80 -17.35 -4.05
CA PHE A 537 23.46 -17.86 -5.39
C PHE A 537 23.35 -19.40 -5.43
N SER A 538 22.69 -19.98 -4.41
CA SER A 538 22.59 -21.43 -4.26
C SER A 538 21.54 -22.04 -5.19
N VAL A 539 21.96 -22.94 -6.08
CA VAL A 539 21.05 -23.75 -6.88
C VAL A 539 20.22 -24.71 -6.03
N ALA A 540 20.75 -25.19 -4.91
CA ALA A 540 20.01 -26.03 -3.97
C ALA A 540 18.89 -25.25 -3.28
N GLU A 541 19.11 -23.97 -2.97
CA GLU A 541 18.09 -23.04 -2.48
C GLU A 541 17.02 -22.80 -3.56
N ALA A 542 17.42 -22.42 -4.77
CA ALA A 542 16.47 -22.14 -5.86
C ALA A 542 15.60 -23.32 -6.30
N ARG A 543 15.93 -24.56 -5.94
CA ARG A 543 15.13 -25.76 -6.23
C ARG A 543 14.07 -26.07 -5.16
N ARG A 544 14.11 -25.36 -4.04
CA ARG A 544 13.16 -25.54 -2.93
C ARG A 544 11.90 -24.72 -3.15
N PRO A 545 10.69 -25.27 -2.90
CA PRO A 545 9.42 -24.57 -3.10
C PRO A 545 9.30 -23.19 -2.42
N GLU A 546 9.94 -22.99 -1.28
CA GLU A 546 9.85 -21.77 -0.45
C GLU A 546 10.29 -20.52 -1.22
N VAL A 547 11.25 -20.63 -2.14
CA VAL A 547 11.74 -19.46 -2.89
C VAL A 547 10.65 -18.83 -3.76
N CYS A 548 9.68 -19.62 -4.21
CA CYS A 548 8.55 -19.12 -4.97
C CYS A 548 7.51 -18.41 -4.08
N SER A 549 7.46 -18.76 -2.79
CA SER A 549 6.41 -18.30 -1.87
C SER A 549 6.44 -16.80 -1.60
N GLY A 550 7.59 -16.14 -1.78
CA GLY A 550 7.71 -14.68 -1.60
C GLY A 550 6.85 -13.86 -2.57
N CYS A 551 6.48 -14.44 -3.72
CA CYS A 551 5.66 -13.79 -4.75
C CYS A 551 4.37 -14.57 -5.05
N HIS A 552 4.44 -15.90 -5.10
CA HIS A 552 3.35 -16.79 -5.51
C HIS A 552 2.47 -17.20 -4.33
N MET A 553 1.79 -16.23 -3.72
CA MET A 553 0.90 -16.40 -2.57
C MET A 553 -0.25 -15.39 -2.61
N GLY A 554 -1.20 -15.47 -1.66
CA GLY A 554 -2.22 -14.44 -1.49
C GLY A 554 -3.51 -14.66 -2.30
N PRO A 555 -4.40 -13.64 -2.38
CA PRO A 555 -5.80 -13.83 -2.74
C PRO A 555 -6.07 -14.06 -4.24
N ASP A 556 -5.24 -13.54 -5.14
CA ASP A 556 -5.37 -13.68 -6.60
C ASP A 556 -4.54 -14.86 -7.15
N HIS A 557 -3.55 -15.33 -6.41
CA HIS A 557 -2.77 -16.51 -6.80
C HIS A 557 -2.19 -17.25 -5.58
N PRO A 558 -3.00 -18.02 -4.83
CA PRO A 558 -2.55 -18.75 -3.64
C PRO A 558 -1.79 -20.03 -4.02
N ASP A 559 -0.78 -19.92 -4.88
CA ASP A 559 0.00 -21.03 -5.40
C ASP A 559 0.76 -21.73 -4.28
N TRP A 560 1.41 -20.97 -3.39
CA TRP A 560 2.09 -21.47 -2.22
C TRP A 560 1.14 -22.14 -1.24
N GLU A 561 0.03 -21.49 -0.88
CA GLU A 561 -0.94 -22.02 0.08
C GLU A 561 -1.59 -23.30 -0.46
N SER A 562 -1.89 -23.35 -1.77
CA SER A 562 -2.43 -24.55 -2.40
C SER A 562 -1.39 -25.66 -2.51
N TYR A 563 -0.15 -25.36 -2.88
CA TYR A 563 0.93 -26.35 -2.90
C TYR A 563 1.26 -26.89 -1.50
N GLN A 564 1.53 -26.02 -0.52
CA GLN A 564 2.04 -26.42 0.80
C GLN A 564 1.05 -27.33 1.54
N HIS A 565 -0.26 -27.08 1.35
CA HIS A 565 -1.32 -27.87 1.99
C HIS A 565 -1.83 -29.02 1.10
N SER A 566 -1.29 -29.20 -0.10
CA SER A 566 -1.55 -30.36 -0.94
C SER A 566 -0.83 -31.60 -0.39
N ARG A 567 -1.15 -32.78 -0.90
CA ARG A 567 -0.41 -33.99 -0.51
C ARG A 567 1.08 -33.92 -0.89
N TRP A 568 1.41 -33.21 -1.98
CA TRP A 568 2.80 -33.04 -2.42
C TRP A 568 3.58 -32.15 -1.43
N GLY A 569 3.01 -30.99 -1.09
CA GLY A 569 3.60 -30.07 -0.11
C GLY A 569 3.76 -30.69 1.27
N ILE A 570 2.80 -31.51 1.72
CA ILE A 570 2.92 -32.22 3.00
C ILE A 570 4.05 -33.25 2.99
N ILE A 571 4.24 -34.00 1.89
CA ILE A 571 5.38 -34.94 1.78
C ILE A 571 6.72 -34.17 1.79
N TYR A 572 6.76 -33.03 1.10
CA TYR A 572 7.89 -32.11 1.12
C TYR A 572 8.18 -31.61 2.55
N GLN A 573 7.19 -31.10 3.27
CA GLN A 573 7.38 -30.61 4.65
C GLN A 573 7.86 -31.69 5.61
N ILE A 574 7.42 -32.95 5.43
CA ILE A 574 7.81 -34.06 6.30
C ILE A 574 9.25 -34.52 6.06
N SER A 575 9.73 -34.45 4.82
CA SER A 575 10.95 -35.16 4.41
C SER A 575 11.94 -34.37 3.55
N GLY A 576 11.60 -33.14 3.17
CA GLY A 576 12.34 -32.32 2.20
C GLY A 576 13.78 -32.03 2.61
N GLU A 577 14.07 -31.98 3.92
CA GLU A 577 15.45 -31.86 4.40
C GLU A 577 16.36 -33.02 4.00
N LYS A 578 15.78 -34.20 3.72
CA LYS A 578 16.52 -35.42 3.33
C LYS A 578 16.66 -35.59 1.82
N TRP A 579 16.03 -34.73 1.03
CA TRP A 579 16.07 -34.82 -0.42
C TRP A 579 17.41 -34.31 -0.95
N ASN A 580 17.80 -34.78 -2.13
CA ASN A 580 19.05 -34.35 -2.76
C ASN A 580 18.81 -33.08 -3.60
N TRP A 581 19.13 -31.92 -3.02
CA TRP A 581 18.94 -30.61 -3.66
C TRP A 581 20.07 -30.21 -4.63
N ASP A 582 21.21 -30.91 -4.58
CA ASP A 582 22.37 -30.59 -5.41
C ASP A 582 22.20 -31.11 -6.85
N LYS A 583 21.38 -32.15 -7.07
CA LYS A 583 21.07 -32.69 -8.39
C LYS A 583 20.33 -31.71 -9.30
N LYS A 584 20.69 -31.69 -10.58
CA LYS A 584 19.94 -30.95 -11.62
C LYS A 584 18.53 -31.55 -11.74
N LEU A 585 17.53 -30.73 -12.07
CA LEU A 585 16.14 -31.20 -12.20
C LEU A 585 15.99 -32.34 -13.22
N SER A 586 16.81 -32.33 -14.28
CA SER A 586 16.88 -33.40 -15.29
C SER A 586 17.47 -34.72 -14.79
N GLU A 587 18.19 -34.71 -13.68
CA GLU A 587 18.87 -35.86 -13.08
C GLU A 587 18.16 -36.41 -11.83
N VAL A 588 17.17 -35.67 -11.33
CA VAL A 588 16.32 -36.10 -10.22
C VAL A 588 15.58 -37.38 -10.62
N ILE A 589 15.76 -38.43 -9.81
CA ILE A 589 15.02 -39.69 -9.91
C ILE A 589 13.72 -39.56 -9.09
N PRO A 590 12.55 -39.49 -9.73
CA PRO A 590 11.27 -39.33 -9.04
C PRO A 590 11.01 -40.50 -8.09
N GLY A 591 10.54 -40.22 -6.88
CA GLY A 591 10.29 -41.22 -5.83
C GLY A 591 11.54 -41.61 -5.01
N VAL A 592 12.75 -41.28 -5.48
CA VAL A 592 14.01 -41.56 -4.77
C VAL A 592 14.64 -40.27 -4.28
N ASP A 593 15.02 -39.39 -5.21
CA ASP A 593 15.60 -38.10 -4.86
C ASP A 593 14.49 -37.17 -4.36
N TYR A 594 13.39 -37.05 -5.14
CA TYR A 594 12.19 -36.29 -4.80
C TYR A 594 10.97 -37.23 -4.69
N PRO A 595 10.58 -37.64 -3.47
CA PRO A 595 9.34 -38.38 -3.19
C PRO A 595 8.04 -37.68 -3.61
N ALA A 596 8.04 -36.36 -3.76
CA ALA A 596 6.92 -35.57 -4.28
C ALA A 596 7.44 -34.42 -5.16
N PRO A 597 6.63 -33.89 -6.09
CA PRO A 597 7.08 -32.80 -6.95
C PRO A 597 7.24 -31.47 -6.18
N THR A 598 8.11 -30.60 -6.70
CA THR A 598 8.25 -29.19 -6.29
C THR A 598 7.70 -28.26 -7.36
N CYS A 599 7.56 -26.96 -7.04
CA CYS A 599 7.17 -25.92 -7.97
C CYS A 599 8.06 -25.95 -9.23
N GLN A 600 9.37 -25.97 -9.02
CA GLN A 600 10.41 -25.99 -10.05
C GLN A 600 10.31 -27.26 -10.90
N TYR A 601 10.20 -28.44 -10.26
CA TYR A 601 10.13 -29.71 -10.98
C TYR A 601 8.94 -29.76 -11.95
N CYS A 602 7.80 -29.23 -11.52
CA CYS A 602 6.58 -29.14 -12.33
C CYS A 602 6.66 -28.05 -13.40
N HIS A 603 7.01 -26.82 -13.04
CA HIS A 603 6.86 -25.65 -13.90
C HIS A 603 8.00 -25.46 -14.91
N MET A 604 9.24 -25.77 -14.52
CA MET A 604 10.42 -25.67 -15.39
C MET A 604 10.52 -26.81 -16.41
N TYR A 605 9.67 -27.84 -16.29
CA TYR A 605 9.59 -28.92 -17.27
C TYR A 605 9.03 -28.40 -18.61
N VAL A 606 9.70 -28.61 -19.73
CA VAL A 606 9.20 -28.14 -21.04
C VAL A 606 8.62 -29.27 -21.91
N GLY A 607 8.80 -30.53 -21.50
CA GLY A 607 8.41 -31.72 -22.25
C GLY A 607 9.60 -32.53 -22.74
N ASP A 608 9.35 -33.78 -23.15
CA ASP A 608 10.35 -34.70 -23.72
C ASP A 608 11.57 -34.94 -22.81
N GLY A 609 11.35 -34.96 -21.50
CA GLY A 609 12.41 -35.16 -20.49
C GLY A 609 13.31 -33.94 -20.27
N ARG A 610 12.93 -32.75 -20.72
CA ARG A 610 13.76 -31.52 -20.61
C ARG A 610 13.21 -30.53 -19.60
N TRP A 611 14.13 -29.83 -18.94
CA TRP A 611 13.88 -28.69 -18.06
C TRP A 611 14.65 -27.47 -18.57
N GLU A 612 14.04 -26.30 -18.52
CA GLU A 612 14.62 -25.01 -18.90
C GLU A 612 14.34 -23.96 -17.81
N MET A 613 15.03 -22.82 -17.85
CA MET A 613 14.86 -21.75 -16.85
C MET A 613 13.47 -21.07 -16.85
N ASN A 614 12.74 -21.10 -17.97
CA ASN A 614 11.38 -20.53 -18.04
C ASN A 614 10.33 -21.43 -17.37
N VAL A 615 9.20 -20.83 -16.98
CA VAL A 615 8.11 -21.51 -16.26
C VAL A 615 6.77 -21.44 -16.99
N GLU A 616 6.73 -20.75 -18.13
CA GLU A 616 5.52 -20.39 -18.86
C GLU A 616 5.14 -21.35 -19.98
N THR A 617 6.09 -22.18 -20.45
CA THR A 617 5.91 -23.04 -21.64
C THR A 617 4.65 -23.89 -21.61
N LYS A 618 4.31 -24.43 -20.44
CA LYS A 618 3.15 -25.32 -20.30
C LYS A 618 1.86 -24.59 -19.87
N GLY A 619 1.85 -23.27 -19.78
CA GLY A 619 0.67 -22.50 -19.38
C GLY A 619 -0.50 -22.66 -20.36
N ILE A 620 -1.60 -23.28 -19.89
CA ILE A 620 -2.87 -23.39 -20.65
C ILE A 620 -3.87 -22.35 -20.12
N TRP A 621 -4.23 -22.46 -18.84
CA TRP A 621 -5.15 -21.53 -18.16
C TRP A 621 -4.50 -20.21 -17.73
N ARG A 622 -3.16 -20.12 -17.83
CA ARG A 622 -2.37 -18.93 -17.45
C ARG A 622 -2.72 -18.47 -16.03
N MET A 623 -3.12 -17.20 -15.84
CA MET A 623 -3.56 -16.70 -14.53
C MET A 623 -4.97 -17.20 -14.16
N GLY A 624 -5.80 -17.62 -15.13
CA GLY A 624 -7.21 -17.95 -14.93
C GLY A 624 -8.18 -16.80 -15.25
N VAL A 625 -7.68 -15.63 -15.64
CA VAL A 625 -8.49 -14.40 -15.86
C VAL A 625 -8.98 -14.19 -17.28
N ILE A 626 -8.47 -14.95 -18.26
CA ILE A 626 -8.90 -14.82 -19.66
C ILE A 626 -10.02 -15.82 -19.93
N PRO A 627 -11.19 -15.38 -20.44
CA PRO A 627 -12.32 -16.27 -20.67
C PRO A 627 -12.02 -17.33 -21.75
N PRO A 628 -12.40 -18.60 -21.55
CA PRO A 628 -12.22 -19.67 -22.53
C PRO A 628 -13.27 -19.63 -23.65
N LYS A 629 -12.92 -20.07 -24.86
CA LYS A 629 -13.85 -20.19 -26.00
C LYS A 629 -14.90 -21.29 -25.79
N GLU A 630 -14.61 -22.28 -24.95
CA GLU A 630 -15.45 -23.44 -24.70
C GLU A 630 -16.68 -23.15 -23.80
N VAL A 631 -16.77 -21.95 -23.23
CA VAL A 631 -17.95 -21.50 -22.47
C VAL A 631 -18.78 -20.57 -23.35
N GLU A 632 -20.07 -20.86 -23.44
CA GLU A 632 -21.05 -19.95 -24.04
C GLU A 632 -21.44 -18.89 -23.01
N PHE A 633 -21.05 -17.64 -23.28
CA PHE A 633 -21.30 -16.49 -22.41
C PHE A 633 -22.57 -15.74 -22.82
N LYS A 634 -23.33 -15.30 -21.82
CA LYS A 634 -24.56 -14.51 -21.98
C LYS A 634 -24.30 -13.01 -21.78
N SER A 635 -23.37 -12.66 -20.90
CA SER A 635 -22.95 -11.28 -20.65
C SER A 635 -22.10 -10.72 -21.79
N GLY A 636 -21.61 -9.49 -21.63
CA GLY A 636 -20.62 -8.87 -22.49
C GLY A 636 -19.35 -9.70 -22.70
N ILE A 637 -19.02 -10.66 -21.82
CA ILE A 637 -17.87 -11.58 -22.00
C ILE A 637 -17.95 -12.32 -23.35
N LYS A 638 -19.15 -12.51 -23.92
CA LYS A 638 -19.31 -13.08 -25.26
C LYS A 638 -18.53 -12.31 -26.34
N ASP A 639 -18.40 -11.00 -26.19
CA ASP A 639 -17.74 -10.08 -27.11
C ASP A 639 -16.27 -9.81 -26.77
N PHE A 640 -15.74 -10.33 -25.64
CA PHE A 640 -14.31 -10.27 -25.31
C PHE A 640 -13.47 -10.83 -26.48
N PRO A 641 -12.42 -10.14 -26.97
CA PRO A 641 -11.68 -9.02 -26.37
C PRO A 641 -12.17 -7.60 -26.73
N TYR A 642 -13.37 -7.43 -27.26
CA TYR A 642 -13.95 -6.12 -27.59
C TYR A 642 -13.16 -5.33 -28.66
N GLY A 643 -12.40 -6.03 -29.51
CA GLY A 643 -11.54 -5.41 -30.53
C GLY A 643 -10.21 -4.85 -30.02
N ILE A 644 -9.91 -5.01 -28.72
CA ILE A 644 -8.61 -4.66 -28.14
C ILE A 644 -7.53 -5.59 -28.70
N THR A 645 -6.36 -5.02 -29.02
CA THR A 645 -5.22 -5.78 -29.58
C THR A 645 -4.03 -5.88 -28.64
N ILE A 646 -4.10 -5.29 -27.45
CA ILE A 646 -3.05 -5.34 -26.42
C ILE A 646 -3.05 -6.72 -25.74
N PRO A 647 -1.96 -7.50 -25.78
CA PRO A 647 -1.89 -8.78 -25.07
C PRO A 647 -1.77 -8.60 -23.55
N PRO A 648 -2.32 -9.50 -22.70
CA PRO A 648 -3.01 -10.74 -23.06
C PRO A 648 -4.53 -10.59 -23.27
N MET A 649 -5.04 -9.35 -23.34
CA MET A 649 -6.46 -9.05 -23.56
C MET A 649 -6.85 -8.96 -25.03
N ASP A 650 -6.06 -9.58 -25.91
CA ASP A 650 -6.22 -9.58 -27.37
C ASP A 650 -7.00 -10.81 -27.89
N LYS A 651 -7.29 -11.79 -27.02
CA LYS A 651 -7.97 -13.04 -27.41
C LYS A 651 -8.58 -13.80 -26.23
N LYS A 652 -9.61 -14.60 -26.51
CA LYS A 652 -10.07 -15.69 -25.63
C LYS A 652 -9.09 -16.85 -25.63
N LEU A 653 -9.01 -17.59 -24.53
CA LEU A 653 -8.25 -18.84 -24.46
C LEU A 653 -8.95 -19.95 -25.23
N GLU A 654 -8.18 -20.83 -25.86
CA GLU A 654 -8.69 -22.03 -26.51
C GLU A 654 -8.07 -23.25 -25.86
N ILE A 655 -8.82 -23.87 -24.96
CA ILE A 655 -8.34 -24.93 -24.06
C ILE A 655 -8.05 -26.23 -24.84
N TYR A 656 -8.76 -26.48 -25.92
CA TYR A 656 -8.59 -27.69 -26.74
C TYR A 656 -7.95 -27.48 -28.12
N SER A 657 -7.26 -26.35 -28.31
CA SER A 657 -6.45 -26.10 -29.51
C SER A 657 -5.31 -27.13 -29.67
N PRO A 658 -4.74 -27.29 -30.88
CA PRO A 658 -3.57 -28.16 -31.07
C PRO A 658 -2.39 -27.80 -30.17
N GLU A 659 -2.17 -26.51 -29.92
CA GLU A 659 -1.11 -26.01 -29.03
C GLU A 659 -1.41 -26.37 -27.56
N SER A 660 -2.62 -26.10 -27.07
CA SER A 660 -3.02 -26.45 -25.69
C SER A 660 -2.98 -27.96 -25.45
N LYS A 661 -3.35 -28.77 -26.44
CA LYS A 661 -3.19 -30.23 -26.40
C LYS A 661 -1.73 -30.66 -26.34
N ALA A 662 -0.82 -29.95 -27.00
CA ALA A 662 0.61 -30.21 -26.87
C ALA A 662 1.12 -29.91 -25.46
N LYS A 663 0.76 -28.74 -24.90
CA LYS A 663 1.08 -28.39 -23.51
C LYS A 663 0.50 -29.39 -22.51
N ARG A 664 -0.73 -29.86 -22.73
CA ARG A 664 -1.39 -30.89 -21.92
C ARG A 664 -0.61 -32.20 -21.95
N ARG A 665 -0.07 -32.62 -23.10
CA ARG A 665 0.80 -33.81 -23.17
C ARG A 665 2.04 -33.65 -22.31
N SER A 666 2.71 -32.49 -22.34
CA SER A 666 3.87 -32.22 -21.47
C SER A 666 3.52 -32.26 -19.98
N TRP A 667 2.33 -31.77 -19.59
CA TRP A 667 1.82 -31.91 -18.23
C TRP A 667 1.59 -33.37 -17.84
N VAL A 668 0.87 -34.14 -18.67
CA VAL A 668 0.61 -35.56 -18.41
C VAL A 668 1.92 -36.34 -18.34
N GLU A 669 2.86 -36.08 -19.23
CA GLU A 669 4.18 -36.69 -19.25
C GLU A 669 4.92 -36.46 -17.91
N MET A 670 4.93 -35.21 -17.42
CA MET A 670 5.49 -34.88 -16.11
C MET A 670 4.80 -35.66 -14.99
N CYS A 671 3.47 -35.64 -14.94
CA CYS A 671 2.69 -36.37 -13.93
C CYS A 671 2.93 -37.89 -13.97
N THR A 672 3.20 -38.44 -15.16
CA THR A 672 3.41 -39.89 -15.33
C THR A 672 4.73 -40.41 -14.79
N LYS A 673 5.60 -39.52 -14.32
CA LYS A 673 6.80 -39.91 -13.58
C LYS A 673 6.47 -40.58 -12.23
N CYS A 674 5.28 -40.31 -11.67
CA CYS A 674 4.81 -40.90 -10.41
C CYS A 674 3.40 -41.52 -10.49
N HIS A 675 2.56 -41.06 -11.41
CA HIS A 675 1.16 -41.49 -11.53
C HIS A 675 0.89 -42.23 -12.83
N SER A 676 -0.21 -43.00 -12.88
CA SER A 676 -0.66 -43.54 -14.17
C SER A 676 -1.14 -42.42 -15.10
N ASN A 677 -0.98 -42.61 -16.42
CA ASN A 677 -1.46 -41.66 -17.43
C ASN A 677 -2.96 -41.36 -17.28
N ARG A 678 -3.77 -42.40 -16.99
CA ARG A 678 -5.20 -42.26 -16.75
C ARG A 678 -5.50 -41.32 -15.59
N PHE A 679 -4.83 -41.51 -14.45
CA PHE A 679 -5.03 -40.66 -13.28
C PHE A 679 -4.68 -39.20 -13.57
N ALA A 680 -3.50 -38.97 -14.17
CA ALA A 680 -3.03 -37.63 -14.52
C ALA A 680 -3.98 -36.91 -15.49
N SER A 681 -4.39 -37.60 -16.56
CA SER A 681 -5.30 -37.03 -17.56
C SER A 681 -6.66 -36.70 -16.95
N MET A 682 -7.26 -37.62 -16.18
CA MET A 682 -8.56 -37.39 -15.54
C MET A 682 -8.54 -36.24 -14.54
N TRP A 683 -7.44 -36.06 -13.79
CA TRP A 683 -7.30 -34.91 -12.88
C TRP A 683 -7.26 -33.59 -13.64
N LEU A 684 -6.45 -33.51 -14.69
CA LEU A 684 -6.31 -32.30 -15.51
C LEU A 684 -7.59 -32.00 -16.32
N ASP A 685 -8.33 -33.03 -16.73
CA ASP A 685 -9.65 -32.84 -17.34
C ASP A 685 -10.67 -32.32 -16.33
N SER A 686 -10.59 -32.78 -15.07
CA SER A 686 -11.45 -32.27 -13.98
C SER A 686 -11.14 -30.81 -13.65
N LEU A 687 -9.88 -30.40 -13.72
CA LEU A 687 -9.47 -29.00 -13.62
C LEU A 687 -10.12 -28.15 -14.73
N ASP A 688 -10.16 -28.63 -15.98
CA ASP A 688 -10.82 -27.90 -17.06
C ASP A 688 -12.32 -27.75 -16.78
N GLN A 689 -12.99 -28.82 -16.33
CA GLN A 689 -14.42 -28.77 -15.99
C GLN A 689 -14.71 -27.78 -14.86
N TYR A 690 -13.88 -27.79 -13.82
CA TYR A 690 -13.95 -26.82 -12.72
C TYR A 690 -13.89 -25.38 -13.25
N MET A 691 -12.93 -25.09 -14.13
CA MET A 691 -12.76 -23.76 -14.69
C MET A 691 -13.97 -23.34 -15.53
N PHE A 692 -14.51 -24.24 -16.37
CA PHE A 692 -15.72 -23.94 -17.15
C PHE A 692 -16.93 -23.67 -16.27
N GLU A 693 -17.13 -24.42 -15.19
CA GLU A 693 -18.20 -24.17 -14.22
C GLU A 693 -18.03 -22.82 -13.52
N SER A 694 -16.80 -22.47 -13.18
CA SER A 694 -16.52 -21.19 -12.54
C SER A 694 -16.74 -20.01 -13.47
N TRP A 695 -16.35 -20.12 -14.74
CA TRP A 695 -16.61 -19.09 -15.74
C TRP A 695 -18.09 -18.89 -16.02
N ARG A 696 -18.90 -19.96 -16.03
CA ARG A 696 -20.37 -19.83 -16.14
C ARG A 696 -20.97 -19.04 -14.96
N ARG A 697 -20.47 -19.26 -13.73
CA ARG A 697 -20.91 -18.49 -12.55
C ARG A 697 -20.51 -17.02 -12.65
N ILE A 698 -19.29 -16.73 -13.11
CA ILE A 698 -18.80 -15.36 -13.34
C ILE A 698 -19.64 -14.65 -14.40
N ASP A 699 -20.01 -15.34 -15.48
CA ASP A 699 -20.86 -14.82 -16.55
C ASP A 699 -22.25 -14.43 -16.05
N ASP A 700 -22.89 -15.31 -15.27
CA ASP A 700 -24.19 -15.03 -14.67
C ASP A 700 -24.12 -13.78 -13.74
N ALA A 701 -23.03 -13.62 -13.00
CA ALA A 701 -22.78 -12.43 -12.18
C ALA A 701 -22.58 -11.17 -13.03
N GLN A 702 -21.74 -11.24 -14.07
CA GLN A 702 -21.46 -10.08 -14.94
C GLN A 702 -22.74 -9.60 -15.63
N LEU A 703 -23.57 -10.53 -16.13
CA LEU A 703 -24.84 -10.20 -16.77
C LEU A 703 -25.74 -9.37 -15.84
N MET A 704 -25.81 -9.73 -14.55
CA MET A 704 -26.59 -8.96 -13.58
C MET A 704 -26.03 -7.55 -13.34
N VAL A 705 -24.70 -7.40 -13.25
CA VAL A 705 -24.06 -6.09 -13.10
C VAL A 705 -24.29 -5.22 -14.35
N GLU A 706 -24.15 -5.80 -15.54
CA GLU A 706 -24.44 -5.13 -16.81
C GLU A 706 -25.90 -4.66 -16.90
N GLU A 707 -26.85 -5.48 -16.46
CA GLU A 707 -28.26 -5.10 -16.42
C GLU A 707 -28.54 -3.93 -15.46
N LEU A 708 -27.82 -3.82 -14.36
CA LEU A 708 -27.95 -2.69 -13.42
C LEU A 708 -27.43 -1.39 -14.04
N PHE A 709 -26.31 -1.45 -14.76
CA PHE A 709 -25.81 -0.30 -15.53
C PHE A 709 -26.77 0.08 -16.66
N ALA A 710 -27.23 -0.90 -17.45
CA ALA A 710 -28.11 -0.65 -18.59
C ALA A 710 -29.48 -0.05 -18.20
N LYS A 711 -29.85 -0.11 -16.92
CA LYS A 711 -31.10 0.44 -16.37
C LYS A 711 -30.88 1.66 -15.47
N ASP A 712 -29.68 2.24 -15.46
CA ASP A 712 -29.31 3.39 -14.63
C ASP A 712 -29.67 3.19 -13.15
N MET A 713 -29.30 2.03 -12.60
CA MET A 713 -29.59 1.64 -11.21
C MET A 713 -28.37 1.76 -10.29
N ILE A 714 -27.16 1.89 -10.83
CA ILE A 714 -25.94 2.15 -10.05
C ILE A 714 -25.88 3.64 -9.70
N THR A 715 -25.71 3.95 -8.42
CA THR A 715 -25.60 5.33 -7.91
C THR A 715 -24.32 5.50 -7.08
N PRO A 716 -23.48 6.52 -7.34
CA PRO A 716 -23.59 7.47 -8.46
C PRO A 716 -23.44 6.80 -9.83
N SER A 717 -24.08 7.37 -10.87
CA SER A 717 -23.94 6.84 -12.24
C SER A 717 -22.52 7.04 -12.77
N PRO A 718 -22.08 6.33 -13.83
CA PRO A 718 -20.76 6.52 -14.43
C PRO A 718 -20.39 7.98 -14.75
N GLU A 719 -21.36 8.79 -15.16
CA GLU A 719 -21.20 10.23 -15.46
C GLU A 719 -21.06 11.11 -14.21
N GLN A 720 -21.47 10.61 -13.05
CA GLN A 720 -21.50 11.34 -11.78
C GLN A 720 -20.37 10.91 -10.81
N ARG A 721 -19.56 9.94 -11.21
CA ARG A 721 -18.42 9.43 -10.43
C ARG A 721 -17.12 9.66 -11.17
N SER A 722 -15.99 9.40 -10.51
CA SER A 722 -14.66 9.51 -11.12
C SER A 722 -14.52 8.61 -12.37
N PRO A 723 -13.79 9.06 -13.41
CA PRO A 723 -13.59 8.26 -14.61
C PRO A 723 -12.74 7.01 -14.33
N PHE A 724 -12.64 6.13 -15.32
CA PHE A 724 -11.67 5.05 -15.29
C PHE A 724 -10.24 5.61 -15.10
N PRO A 725 -9.36 4.96 -14.32
CA PRO A 725 -8.02 5.47 -14.03
C PRO A 725 -7.24 5.89 -15.28
N LEU A 726 -6.55 7.04 -15.21
CA LEU A 726 -5.68 7.54 -16.28
C LEU A 726 -6.37 7.80 -17.64
N SER A 727 -7.69 8.00 -17.66
CA SER A 727 -8.47 8.17 -18.90
C SER A 727 -8.00 9.32 -19.80
N ASP A 728 -7.46 10.38 -19.22
CA ASP A 728 -6.86 11.51 -19.94
C ASP A 728 -5.68 11.04 -20.80
N LEU A 729 -4.75 10.24 -20.23
CA LEU A 729 -3.59 9.74 -20.95
C LEU A 729 -3.92 8.59 -21.89
N ILE A 730 -4.90 7.76 -21.55
CA ILE A 730 -5.38 6.68 -22.42
C ILE A 730 -5.80 7.25 -23.78
N VAL A 731 -6.61 8.31 -23.79
CA VAL A 731 -7.09 8.92 -25.04
C VAL A 731 -5.99 9.69 -25.78
N GLN A 732 -4.99 10.20 -25.03
CA GLN A 732 -3.86 10.95 -25.58
C GLN A 732 -2.79 10.05 -26.22
N LEU A 733 -2.47 8.91 -25.61
CA LEU A 733 -1.31 8.09 -25.98
C LEU A 733 -1.67 6.81 -26.71
N LEU A 734 -2.86 6.26 -26.48
CA LEU A 734 -3.34 5.09 -27.21
C LEU A 734 -4.18 5.52 -28.41
N SER A 735 -4.36 4.60 -29.36
CA SER A 735 -5.12 4.83 -30.57
C SER A 735 -6.15 3.72 -30.82
N PRO A 736 -7.02 3.86 -31.83
CA PRO A 736 -7.88 2.79 -32.30
C PRO A 736 -7.13 1.49 -32.66
N LYS A 737 -5.83 1.56 -32.94
CA LYS A 737 -5.01 0.39 -33.23
C LYS A 737 -4.85 -0.51 -32.00
N GLU A 738 -4.58 0.08 -30.83
CA GLU A 738 -4.35 -0.66 -29.58
C GLU A 738 -5.66 -1.06 -28.89
N LEU A 739 -6.61 -0.12 -28.77
CA LEU A 739 -7.85 -0.34 -28.03
C LEU A 739 -9.01 -0.87 -28.89
N GLY A 740 -8.88 -0.84 -30.21
CA GLY A 740 -10.02 -1.02 -31.10
C GLY A 740 -10.83 0.27 -31.28
N PRO A 741 -11.48 0.46 -32.45
CA PRO A 741 -12.15 1.72 -32.79
C PRO A 741 -13.35 2.02 -31.89
N GLU A 742 -14.15 1.01 -31.50
CA GLU A 742 -15.30 1.24 -30.63
C GLU A 742 -14.90 1.65 -29.21
N VAL A 743 -13.97 0.92 -28.59
CA VAL A 743 -13.50 1.19 -27.21
C VAL A 743 -12.80 2.55 -27.14
N TYR A 744 -11.89 2.85 -28.08
CA TYR A 744 -11.23 4.16 -28.13
C TYR A 744 -12.25 5.31 -28.27
N SER A 745 -13.24 5.15 -29.15
CA SER A 745 -14.30 6.13 -29.36
C SER A 745 -15.14 6.35 -28.10
N LEU A 746 -15.45 5.28 -27.36
CA LEU A 746 -16.16 5.38 -26.08
C LEU A 746 -15.35 6.15 -25.04
N PHE A 747 -14.09 5.79 -24.79
CA PHE A 747 -13.20 6.50 -23.87
C PHE A 747 -13.11 8.00 -24.21
N LYS A 748 -12.97 8.32 -25.50
CA LYS A 748 -12.92 9.71 -25.97
C LYS A 748 -14.24 10.45 -25.77
N LYS A 749 -15.38 9.83 -26.08
CA LYS A 749 -16.70 10.45 -25.99
C LYS A 749 -17.13 10.70 -24.55
N THR A 750 -16.83 9.77 -23.65
CA THR A 750 -17.22 9.85 -22.23
C THR A 750 -16.14 10.46 -21.35
N SER A 751 -14.96 10.77 -21.89
CA SER A 751 -13.79 11.18 -21.11
C SER A 751 -13.46 10.18 -19.99
N GLY A 752 -13.67 8.89 -20.23
CA GLY A 752 -13.45 7.84 -19.22
C GLY A 752 -14.60 7.61 -18.24
N HIS A 753 -15.67 8.40 -18.28
CA HIS A 753 -16.87 8.19 -17.47
C HIS A 753 -17.77 7.09 -18.07
N LEU A 754 -17.30 5.86 -18.00
CA LEU A 754 -18.02 4.67 -18.46
C LEU A 754 -17.78 3.51 -17.47
N PRO A 755 -18.71 2.54 -17.37
CA PRO A 755 -18.43 1.33 -16.62
C PRO A 755 -17.42 0.48 -17.39
N VAL A 756 -16.35 0.07 -16.71
CA VAL A 756 -15.40 -0.94 -17.20
C VAL A 756 -15.44 -2.08 -16.20
N ILE A 757 -16.06 -3.19 -16.57
CA ILE A 757 -16.24 -4.36 -15.70
C ILE A 757 -15.75 -5.62 -16.41
N GLY A 758 -15.51 -6.66 -15.62
CA GLY A 758 -15.12 -7.97 -16.15
C GLY A 758 -13.62 -8.11 -16.34
N PRO A 759 -13.20 -9.17 -17.05
CA PRO A 759 -11.83 -9.67 -17.00
C PRO A 759 -10.79 -8.68 -17.52
N VAL A 760 -9.61 -8.71 -16.89
CA VAL A 760 -8.42 -7.88 -17.17
C VAL A 760 -8.59 -6.40 -16.82
N LEU A 761 -9.31 -5.61 -17.62
CA LEU A 761 -9.37 -4.17 -17.40
C LEU A 761 -10.25 -3.78 -16.20
N GLY A 762 -11.26 -4.57 -15.87
CA GLY A 762 -12.08 -4.36 -14.67
C GLY A 762 -11.33 -4.62 -13.36
N ALA A 763 -10.11 -5.16 -13.41
CA ALA A 763 -9.29 -5.41 -12.21
C ALA A 763 -8.89 -4.13 -11.48
N TYR A 764 -8.93 -2.95 -12.12
CA TYR A 764 -8.61 -1.67 -11.49
C TYR A 764 -9.38 -1.44 -10.18
N ALA A 765 -10.60 -1.99 -10.08
CA ALA A 765 -11.45 -1.93 -8.90
C ALA A 765 -10.79 -2.52 -7.64
N ILE A 766 -9.86 -3.47 -7.79
CA ILE A 766 -9.08 -4.02 -6.67
C ILE A 766 -7.97 -3.06 -6.22
N PHE A 767 -7.41 -2.29 -7.16
CA PHE A 767 -6.18 -1.52 -6.96
C PHE A 767 -6.41 -0.02 -6.72
N GLY A 768 -7.65 0.46 -6.83
CA GLY A 768 -7.96 1.87 -6.61
C GLY A 768 -9.44 2.10 -6.38
N GLN A 769 -9.74 2.88 -5.35
CA GLN A 769 -11.07 3.43 -5.08
C GLN A 769 -11.02 4.94 -5.30
N ASN A 770 -11.74 5.44 -6.30
CA ASN A 770 -11.96 6.85 -6.54
C ASN A 770 -13.37 7.26 -6.07
N ASP A 771 -13.71 8.55 -6.16
CA ASP A 771 -15.03 9.06 -5.78
C ASP A 771 -16.14 8.35 -6.56
N GLY A 772 -16.88 7.47 -5.87
CA GLY A 772 -17.96 6.64 -6.40
C GLY A 772 -17.56 5.51 -7.36
N ASN A 773 -16.27 5.27 -7.63
CA ASN A 773 -15.79 4.32 -8.65
C ASN A 773 -14.63 3.44 -8.13
N PRO A 774 -14.78 2.11 -8.05
CA PRO A 774 -15.98 1.30 -8.34
C PRO A 774 -17.13 1.52 -7.35
N SER A 775 -18.33 1.02 -7.71
CA SER A 775 -19.47 0.85 -6.80
C SER A 775 -19.35 -0.46 -6.00
N GLY A 776 -20.13 -0.61 -4.93
CA GLY A 776 -20.09 -1.81 -4.09
C GLY A 776 -20.39 -3.12 -4.84
N VAL A 777 -21.29 -3.11 -5.82
CA VAL A 777 -21.60 -4.31 -6.61
C VAL A 777 -20.51 -4.64 -7.63
N GLU A 778 -19.81 -3.63 -8.16
CA GLU A 778 -18.60 -3.84 -8.97
C GLU A 778 -17.48 -4.45 -8.13
N GLN A 779 -17.32 -4.00 -6.88
CA GLN A 779 -16.34 -4.55 -5.94
C GLN A 779 -16.60 -6.04 -5.67
N GLU A 780 -17.83 -6.40 -5.32
CA GLU A 780 -18.23 -7.79 -5.11
C GLU A 780 -18.00 -8.67 -6.34
N TYR A 781 -18.23 -8.10 -7.53
CA TYR A 781 -18.01 -8.81 -8.79
C TYR A 781 -16.52 -8.98 -9.11
N VAL A 782 -15.69 -7.95 -8.92
CA VAL A 782 -14.25 -8.08 -9.19
C VAL A 782 -13.58 -9.07 -8.23
N GLU A 783 -13.95 -9.07 -6.95
CA GLU A 783 -13.45 -10.06 -5.99
C GLU A 783 -13.87 -11.49 -6.35
N MET A 784 -15.06 -11.65 -6.93
CA MET A 784 -15.55 -12.95 -7.39
C MET A 784 -14.63 -13.57 -8.45
N TRP A 785 -14.26 -12.82 -9.49
CA TRP A 785 -13.49 -13.37 -10.62
C TRP A 785 -11.97 -13.20 -10.48
N PHE A 786 -11.50 -12.18 -9.76
CA PHE A 786 -10.07 -11.88 -9.61
C PHE A 786 -9.45 -12.45 -8.33
N TRP A 787 -10.24 -12.73 -7.29
CA TRP A 787 -9.73 -13.42 -6.08
C TRP A 787 -10.30 -14.82 -5.95
N ASN A 788 -11.61 -14.94 -5.72
CA ASN A 788 -12.18 -16.20 -5.27
C ASN A 788 -12.19 -17.26 -6.37
N HIS A 789 -12.47 -16.89 -7.62
CA HIS A 789 -12.30 -17.78 -8.76
C HIS A 789 -10.87 -18.32 -8.87
N LEU A 790 -9.87 -17.44 -8.70
CA LEU A 790 -8.46 -17.79 -8.85
C LEU A 790 -7.97 -18.67 -7.69
N GLN A 791 -8.43 -18.41 -6.46
CA GLN A 791 -8.21 -19.30 -5.32
C GLN A 791 -8.65 -20.73 -5.65
N GLY A 792 -9.88 -20.88 -6.15
CA GLY A 792 -10.41 -22.18 -6.49
C GLY A 792 -9.71 -22.85 -7.69
N TYR A 793 -9.29 -22.05 -8.67
CA TYR A 793 -8.45 -22.52 -9.78
C TYR A 793 -7.13 -23.10 -9.26
N LYS A 794 -6.36 -22.33 -8.48
CA LYS A 794 -5.06 -22.76 -7.96
C LYS A 794 -5.19 -23.94 -7.00
N GLY A 795 -6.21 -23.96 -6.14
CA GLY A 795 -6.54 -25.11 -5.29
C GLY A 795 -6.77 -26.39 -6.11
N THR A 796 -7.54 -26.31 -7.20
CA THR A 796 -7.81 -27.47 -8.07
C THR A 796 -6.56 -27.88 -8.85
N ALA A 797 -5.80 -26.92 -9.38
CA ALA A 797 -4.57 -27.17 -10.14
C ALA A 797 -3.48 -27.85 -9.27
N HIS A 798 -3.36 -27.43 -8.00
CA HIS A 798 -2.36 -27.95 -7.06
C HIS A 798 -2.89 -29.06 -6.14
N ALA A 799 -4.04 -29.66 -6.48
CA ALA A 799 -4.61 -30.78 -5.73
C ALA A 799 -4.81 -30.50 -4.22
N GLN A 800 -5.31 -29.30 -3.92
CA GLN A 800 -5.70 -28.87 -2.60
C GLN A 800 -7.22 -28.66 -2.53
N GLN A 801 -7.90 -29.62 -1.92
CA GLN A 801 -9.36 -29.71 -1.92
C GLN A 801 -10.06 -28.58 -1.13
N ASP A 802 -9.44 -28.08 -0.05
CA ASP A 802 -10.03 -27.06 0.82
C ASP A 802 -10.03 -25.68 0.14
N ILE A 803 -8.91 -25.31 -0.48
CA ILE A 803 -8.75 -24.07 -1.24
C ILE A 803 -9.59 -24.12 -2.53
N SER A 804 -9.68 -25.28 -3.20
CA SER A 804 -10.59 -25.48 -4.34
C SER A 804 -12.04 -25.16 -3.98
N TRP A 805 -12.51 -25.64 -2.82
CA TRP A 805 -13.89 -25.49 -2.38
C TRP A 805 -14.15 -24.23 -1.55
N TRP A 806 -13.55 -24.12 -0.36
CA TRP A 806 -13.86 -23.10 0.64
C TRP A 806 -13.31 -21.72 0.30
N TRP A 807 -12.15 -21.66 -0.34
CA TRP A 807 -11.56 -20.39 -0.79
C TRP A 807 -12.06 -20.04 -2.19
N GLY A 808 -12.34 -21.07 -2.99
CA GLY A 808 -12.86 -20.96 -4.35
C GLY A 808 -14.38 -20.96 -4.46
N THR A 809 -14.91 -22.14 -4.78
CA THR A 809 -16.31 -22.34 -5.18
C THR A 809 -17.30 -21.72 -4.19
N ALA A 810 -17.16 -22.01 -2.89
CA ALA A 810 -18.05 -21.51 -1.84
C ALA A 810 -18.06 -19.97 -1.78
N LYS A 811 -16.89 -19.33 -1.89
CA LYS A 811 -16.82 -17.86 -1.93
C LYS A 811 -17.44 -17.28 -3.19
N THR A 812 -17.18 -17.86 -4.37
CA THR A 812 -17.80 -17.36 -5.61
C THR A 812 -19.33 -17.50 -5.58
N MET A 813 -19.88 -18.56 -4.97
CA MET A 813 -21.33 -18.66 -4.72
C MET A 813 -21.82 -17.59 -3.73
N GLY A 814 -21.02 -17.28 -2.71
CA GLY A 814 -21.28 -16.18 -1.77
C GLY A 814 -21.30 -14.81 -2.44
N ASN A 815 -20.32 -14.50 -3.30
CA ASN A 815 -20.32 -13.26 -4.09
C ASN A 815 -21.56 -13.18 -4.98
N LEU A 816 -21.88 -14.25 -5.71
CA LEU A 816 -23.06 -14.32 -6.57
C LEU A 816 -24.35 -14.03 -5.78
N THR A 817 -24.47 -14.59 -4.57
CA THR A 817 -25.60 -14.33 -3.67
C THR A 817 -25.70 -12.85 -3.29
N ARG A 818 -24.57 -12.21 -2.94
CA ARG A 818 -24.55 -10.78 -2.58
C ARG A 818 -24.87 -9.88 -3.77
N ILE A 819 -24.36 -10.20 -4.96
CA ILE A 819 -24.68 -9.49 -6.21
C ILE A 819 -26.18 -9.61 -6.53
N GLN A 820 -26.77 -10.79 -6.34
CA GLN A 820 -28.21 -11.00 -6.54
C GLN A 820 -29.06 -10.18 -5.57
N ASP A 821 -28.71 -10.19 -4.28
CA ASP A 821 -29.41 -9.42 -3.25
C ASP A 821 -29.33 -7.91 -3.52
N GLU A 822 -28.14 -7.43 -3.88
CA GLU A 822 -27.94 -6.03 -4.23
C GLU A 822 -28.71 -5.63 -5.49
N ALA A 823 -28.72 -6.48 -6.52
CA ALA A 823 -29.54 -6.25 -7.71
C ALA A 823 -31.04 -6.16 -7.38
N VAL A 824 -31.54 -6.99 -6.46
CA VAL A 824 -32.94 -6.93 -5.99
C VAL A 824 -33.21 -5.62 -5.24
N LYS A 825 -32.31 -5.21 -4.34
CA LYS A 825 -32.41 -3.95 -3.59
C LYS A 825 -32.44 -2.75 -4.53
N LEU A 826 -31.52 -2.65 -5.48
CA LEU A 826 -31.43 -1.54 -6.42
C LEU A 826 -32.66 -1.48 -7.35
N ARG A 827 -33.14 -2.62 -7.85
CA ARG A 827 -34.39 -2.69 -8.63
C ARG A 827 -35.59 -2.23 -7.82
N ARG A 828 -35.66 -2.59 -6.53
CA ARG A 828 -36.74 -2.15 -5.63
C ARG A 828 -36.65 -0.65 -5.36
N LEU A 829 -35.46 -0.14 -5.09
CA LEU A 829 -35.22 1.28 -4.83
C LEU A 829 -35.62 2.14 -6.04
N LYS A 830 -35.16 1.77 -7.24
CA LYS A 830 -35.54 2.43 -8.49
C LYS A 830 -37.05 2.52 -8.66
N LYS A 831 -37.77 1.42 -8.41
CA LYS A 831 -39.24 1.40 -8.49
C LYS A 831 -39.90 2.33 -7.46
N LEU A 832 -39.35 2.43 -6.25
CA LEU A 832 -39.85 3.33 -5.22
C LEU A 832 -39.62 4.80 -5.60
N GLU A 833 -38.44 5.14 -6.12
CA GLU A 833 -38.12 6.48 -6.62
C GLU A 833 -39.05 6.88 -7.77
N GLU A 834 -39.25 6.01 -8.75
CA GLU A 834 -40.19 6.23 -9.86
C GLU A 834 -41.64 6.42 -9.38
N THR A 835 -42.02 5.75 -8.29
CA THR A 835 -43.36 5.88 -7.71
C THR A 835 -43.50 7.16 -6.90
N ALA A 836 -42.46 7.57 -6.16
CA ALA A 836 -42.45 8.81 -5.38
C ALA A 836 -42.40 10.07 -6.25
N THR A 837 -41.94 9.94 -7.50
CA THR A 837 -41.87 11.04 -8.48
C THR A 837 -43.17 11.21 -9.28
N LYS A 838 -44.06 10.21 -9.25
CA LYS A 838 -45.42 10.25 -9.85
C LYS A 838 -46.43 10.76 -8.83
#